data_AF-A0A3C1HZ81-F1
#
_entry.id   AF-A0A3C1HZ81-F1
#
_cell.length_a   1.000
_cell.length_b   1.000
_cell.length_c   1.000
_cell.angle_alpha   90.00
_cell.angle_beta   90.00
_cell.angle_gamma   90.00
#
_symmetry.space_group_name_H-M   'P 1'
#
loop_
_entity.id
_entity.type
_entity.pdbx_description
1 polymer ?
#
loop_
_entity_poly.entity_id
_entity_poly.type
_entity_poly.pdbx_seq_one_letter_code
_entity_poly.pdbx_strand_id
1 'polypeptide(L)'
;MDNDLRGGIVALDPGTYTFSIQVYILATDGADFEGESDGEGEDAGEAEENAILVLEKTTDPIVVASGSNKIRFGVLNEASGNGKLSLKLSFPDEGVQSVVVRMDPQDEGNAYSVAEKSLEIGEARGGYRSVVFNDDPVNGWYVVKFTFTINNGAGDTSQVFSELIQIATGRQTTADISIDNLNAIYPIVYNCKGGHLKADNIPLSYSPYQGAIPMPELAERNIATFDGWYSDPNFQNKVTQIPAGSKGAKTFYAKWKYNLEDGKFFACGEKAIIQQKEGTNLVYAYIDEVNPDNAILGDDGKLISISGWEVYGGCKPDGEIYPDGKTDDITIESGYVQFVYAKGNNGTITVNGGNILQVRTDGQGGTINVTGGKISGDYTNKTAIYTAGTDSTLNISGGTIEGNVRGNVAESTLVKVSGNPKIGNGKNVGIDLSFVKDKKIKAGNLDSAQDESITLLAPNASNDTKIATFEGANAYSKFFVVMNSNRKRAVKVADNGRDIVIEGGISLPTNLLVKDGQDNTYNLGQGNVTIPGTIFSVFAEDGYFNLTEIVVANNVHFDMGIPVDNRGKEQQFVYEADTEKFYRYIQFTSTQGEISGQAADDFLQSIEFHKIDNKPINIRINLETVPITGNGYTLNTDVFYLDGSFYKKSAKFATGGKSWPEAYNEAKAQTFNGLQGYLMTITSDAENKFVYDQIFKKEQSEGKSPDDFGSWIGGTRITPRNGYDASTWGYDAKLNNRGKATWNSGEVNDSWAWACGPEAGKIFYTKAKYEKDKNYRASGMYSSWSNEKDCALNGIEYYYKDDVEPNNGGNPITTDAEYYTQYTGRYVWNDGHEKGNGYSTSQGRWQIHYYIVEFRPYENTATGERYVSANRRLYAAQTYE
;
A
#
# COMPACT_ATOMS: atom_id res chain seq x y z
N MET A 1 -53.64 49.47 49.34
CA MET A 1 -54.19 50.64 50.07
C MET A 1 -55.15 51.33 49.12
N ASP A 2 -56.36 51.62 49.58
CA ASP A 2 -57.37 52.40 48.85
C ASP A 2 -57.02 53.88 48.84
N ASN A 3 -56.09 54.32 48.00
CA ASN A 3 -55.88 55.74 47.76
C ASN A 3 -55.63 56.02 46.27
N ASP A 4 -56.46 56.93 45.76
CA ASP A 4 -56.40 57.59 44.47
C ASP A 4 -55.04 58.26 44.22
N LEU A 5 -54.38 57.93 43.10
CA LEU A 5 -53.02 58.39 42.75
C LEU A 5 -52.98 59.59 41.79
N ARG A 6 -54.06 60.36 41.64
CA ARG A 6 -54.15 61.49 40.69
C ARG A 6 -53.29 62.73 41.00
N GLY A 7 -52.18 62.62 41.73
CA GLY A 7 -51.33 63.75 42.12
C GLY A 7 -49.80 63.53 42.20
N GLY A 8 -49.29 62.33 41.92
CA GLY A 8 -47.85 62.09 41.74
C GLY A 8 -46.91 62.24 42.95
N ILE A 9 -47.41 62.40 44.19
CA ILE A 9 -46.58 62.37 45.41
C ILE A 9 -47.24 61.48 46.47
N VAL A 10 -46.48 60.56 47.07
CA VAL A 10 -46.88 59.81 48.27
C VAL A 10 -45.96 60.23 49.41
N ALA A 11 -46.51 60.87 50.44
CA ALA A 11 -45.78 61.11 51.69
C ALA A 11 -45.86 59.83 52.54
N LEU A 12 -44.71 59.26 52.88
CA LEU A 12 -44.59 58.10 53.76
C LEU A 12 -43.96 58.52 55.08
N ASP A 13 -44.46 57.97 56.19
CA ASP A 13 -43.76 58.07 57.47
C ASP A 13 -42.48 57.22 57.46
N PRO A 14 -41.48 57.48 58.32
CA PRO A 14 -40.26 56.68 58.38
C PRO A 14 -40.56 55.21 58.68
N GLY A 15 -40.33 54.32 57.70
CA GLY A 15 -40.58 52.89 57.81
C GLY A 15 -40.15 52.14 56.56
N THR A 16 -40.12 50.81 56.64
CA THR A 16 -39.74 49.95 55.51
C THR A 16 -41.00 49.51 54.74
N TYR A 17 -40.99 49.71 53.41
CA TYR A 17 -42.09 49.34 52.51
C TYR A 17 -41.54 48.51 51.33
N THR A 18 -42.34 47.57 50.81
CA THR A 18 -41.96 46.70 49.68
C THR A 18 -43.00 46.84 48.56
N PHE A 19 -42.54 47.01 47.31
CA PHE A 19 -43.37 47.11 46.09
C PHE A 19 -42.82 46.16 45.01
N SER A 20 -43.68 45.66 44.10
CA SER A 20 -43.29 44.80 42.96
C SER A 20 -43.84 45.33 41.64
N ILE A 21 -42.99 45.46 40.60
CA ILE A 21 -43.30 45.95 39.23
C ILE A 21 -42.46 45.16 38.19
N GLN A 22 -42.98 44.85 36.99
CA GLN A 22 -42.28 44.16 35.87
C GLN A 22 -42.38 44.93 34.53
N VAL A 23 -41.27 45.08 33.76
CA VAL A 23 -41.18 45.77 32.42
C VAL A 23 -40.09 45.14 31.51
N TYR A 24 -40.25 45.18 30.16
CA TYR A 24 -39.37 44.59 29.12
C TYR A 24 -38.96 45.60 28.00
N ILE A 25 -37.74 45.51 27.42
CA ILE A 25 -37.20 46.31 26.28
C ILE A 25 -36.61 45.40 25.18
N LEU A 26 -36.77 45.77 23.89
CA LEU A 26 -36.18 45.14 22.69
C LEU A 26 -35.23 46.13 21.98
N ALA A 27 -34.01 45.70 21.60
CA ALA A 27 -33.02 46.46 20.83
C ALA A 27 -33.06 46.13 19.33
N THR A 28 -32.65 47.08 18.48
CA THR A 28 -32.36 46.95 17.04
C THR A 28 -30.92 47.38 16.76
N ASP A 29 -30.17 46.61 15.99
CA ASP A 29 -28.80 46.95 15.56
C ASP A 29 -28.76 48.03 14.46
N GLY A 30 -27.78 48.94 14.57
CA GLY A 30 -27.17 49.65 13.43
C GLY A 30 -27.18 51.19 13.44
N ALA A 31 -26.38 51.85 14.29
CA ALA A 31 -25.88 53.21 14.03
C ALA A 31 -24.54 53.46 14.77
N ASP A 32 -23.49 53.78 14.02
CA ASP A 32 -22.15 54.12 14.49
C ASP A 32 -22.11 55.46 15.26
N PHE A 33 -21.22 55.55 16.26
CA PHE A 33 -20.86 56.80 16.94
C PHE A 33 -19.44 57.21 16.55
N GLU A 34 -19.29 58.37 15.90
CA GLU A 34 -18.05 59.17 15.89
C GLU A 34 -18.31 60.49 16.62
N GLY A 35 -17.37 60.87 17.49
CA GLY A 35 -17.51 61.96 18.46
C GLY A 35 -16.78 63.26 18.11
N GLU A 36 -16.52 64.01 19.18
CA GLU A 36 -15.88 65.34 19.32
C GLU A 36 -16.89 66.51 19.30
N SER A 37 -17.26 66.98 20.50
CA SER A 37 -16.65 68.06 21.31
C SER A 37 -17.05 69.44 20.75
N ASP A 38 -17.50 70.42 21.53
CA ASP A 38 -16.74 71.10 22.58
C ASP A 38 -17.70 71.80 23.56
N GLY A 39 -17.35 71.85 24.85
CA GLY A 39 -17.70 73.02 25.68
C GLY A 39 -18.44 72.79 27.00
N GLU A 40 -17.70 72.30 27.99
CA GLU A 40 -17.79 72.55 29.44
C GLU A 40 -18.98 72.02 30.25
N GLY A 41 -18.66 71.12 31.20
CA GLY A 41 -19.44 70.92 32.43
C GLY A 41 -19.40 69.53 33.06
N GLU A 42 -18.26 69.19 33.67
CA GLU A 42 -18.01 68.26 34.80
C GLU A 42 -18.72 66.88 34.94
N ASP A 43 -17.85 65.85 34.88
CA ASP A 43 -17.75 64.62 35.69
C ASP A 43 -18.77 63.46 35.63
N ALA A 44 -18.25 62.37 35.06
CA ALA A 44 -18.32 60.97 35.48
C ALA A 44 -19.70 60.28 35.56
N GLY A 45 -20.11 59.68 34.44
CA GLY A 45 -21.23 58.72 34.39
C GLY A 45 -20.74 57.27 34.25
N GLU A 46 -20.69 56.55 35.37
CA GLU A 46 -20.64 55.08 35.42
C GLU A 46 -22.01 54.48 35.04
N ALA A 47 -21.98 53.39 34.29
CA ALA A 47 -23.11 52.56 33.97
C ALA A 47 -23.29 51.46 35.02
N GLU A 48 -24.47 51.37 35.64
CA GLU A 48 -25.40 50.24 35.51
C GLU A 48 -26.68 50.44 36.36
N GLU A 49 -27.79 50.02 35.77
CA GLU A 49 -29.11 49.71 36.36
C GLU A 49 -29.94 50.82 37.02
N ASN A 50 -30.80 51.48 36.24
CA ASN A 50 -32.08 51.98 36.73
C ASN A 50 -33.15 51.91 35.63
N ALA A 51 -34.17 51.08 35.87
CA ALA A 51 -35.34 50.87 35.01
C ALA A 51 -36.16 52.16 34.88
N ILE A 52 -36.57 52.49 33.65
CA ILE A 52 -37.49 53.61 33.37
C ILE A 52 -38.90 53.08 33.19
N LEU A 53 -39.79 53.49 34.08
CA LEU A 53 -41.24 53.47 33.93
C LEU A 53 -41.62 54.45 32.81
N VAL A 54 -42.21 53.95 31.72
CA VAL A 54 -42.81 54.80 30.69
C VAL A 54 -44.32 54.86 30.93
N LEU A 55 -44.78 56.04 31.34
CA LEU A 55 -46.13 56.53 31.07
C LEU A 55 -45.98 57.68 30.08
N GLU A 56 -46.88 57.70 29.09
CA GLU A 56 -47.08 58.69 28.03
C GLU A 56 -46.12 58.66 26.81
N LYS A 57 -46.71 58.36 25.65
CA LYS A 57 -46.36 59.09 24.43
C LYS A 57 -47.23 60.36 24.39
N THR A 58 -46.68 61.47 24.86
CA THR A 58 -46.99 62.78 24.28
C THR A 58 -46.24 62.88 22.95
N THR A 59 -46.98 63.14 21.87
CA THR A 59 -46.50 63.64 20.57
C THR A 59 -46.11 65.12 20.75
N ASP A 60 -45.02 65.72 20.23
CA ASP A 60 -44.44 65.70 18.87
C ASP A 60 -43.01 66.32 18.86
N PRO A 61 -42.19 66.13 17.79
CA PRO A 61 -42.14 67.11 16.69
C PRO A 61 -42.37 66.53 15.27
N ILE A 62 -43.42 67.06 14.61
CA ILE A 62 -43.80 67.28 13.18
C ILE A 62 -42.68 67.04 12.12
N VAL A 63 -42.86 66.42 10.93
CA VAL A 63 -43.59 66.84 9.67
C VAL A 63 -43.87 65.61 8.73
N VAL A 64 -45.11 65.13 8.47
CA VAL A 64 -46.15 65.42 7.41
C VAL A 64 -45.85 64.84 6.01
N ALA A 65 -46.69 64.07 5.27
CA ALA A 65 -48.14 64.10 4.94
C ALA A 65 -48.71 62.69 4.61
N SER A 66 -50.01 62.34 4.63
CA SER A 66 -51.27 63.11 4.45
C SER A 66 -52.48 62.43 5.15
N GLY A 67 -53.35 63.21 5.80
CA GLY A 67 -54.74 62.82 6.10
C GLY A 67 -55.24 63.19 7.51
N SER A 68 -56.11 64.21 7.59
CA SER A 68 -56.56 64.89 8.82
C SER A 68 -57.43 64.05 9.76
N ASN A 69 -57.05 63.89 11.03
CA ASN A 69 -58.00 63.80 12.14
C ASN A 69 -57.49 64.59 13.35
N LYS A 70 -58.05 65.79 13.53
CA LYS A 70 -57.92 66.62 14.73
C LYS A 70 -59.01 66.17 15.72
N ILE A 71 -58.66 65.73 16.93
CA ILE A 71 -59.61 65.70 18.05
C ILE A 71 -59.26 66.85 18.99
N ARG A 72 -60.10 67.90 18.99
CA ARG A 72 -60.05 69.01 19.94
C ARG A 72 -60.54 68.50 21.30
N PHE A 73 -59.75 68.68 22.36
CA PHE A 73 -60.25 68.55 23.73
C PHE A 73 -61.02 69.82 24.09
N GLY A 74 -62.35 69.71 24.18
CA GLY A 74 -63.21 70.72 24.79
C GLY A 74 -63.27 70.55 26.31
N VAL A 75 -63.77 71.59 27.00
CA VAL A 75 -63.99 71.61 28.45
C VAL A 75 -65.03 70.56 28.85
N LEU A 76 -64.71 69.75 29.86
CA LEU A 76 -65.56 68.73 30.47
C LEU A 76 -66.77 69.37 31.18
N ASN A 77 -67.97 68.98 30.78
CA ASN A 77 -69.14 69.05 31.66
C ASN A 77 -69.41 67.64 32.17
N GLU A 78 -69.17 67.43 33.46
CA GLU A 78 -69.50 66.18 34.15
C GLU A 78 -71.03 66.04 34.24
N ALA A 79 -71.58 65.17 33.40
CA ALA A 79 -72.89 64.58 33.60
C ALA A 79 -72.72 63.06 33.56
N SER A 80 -73.30 62.38 34.55
CA SER A 80 -73.21 60.93 34.76
C SER A 80 -73.57 60.12 33.50
N GLY A 81 -72.64 59.30 33.01
CA GLY A 81 -72.84 58.38 31.88
C GLY A 81 -71.58 57.61 31.47
N ASN A 82 -71.74 56.43 30.86
CA ASN A 82 -70.65 55.64 30.27
C ASN A 82 -70.06 56.35 29.03
N GLY A 83 -68.78 56.12 28.72
CA GLY A 83 -68.17 56.59 27.47
C GLY A 83 -68.71 55.81 26.25
N LYS A 84 -68.54 56.33 25.03
CA LYS A 84 -68.93 55.63 23.79
C LYS A 84 -67.71 55.23 22.98
N LEU A 85 -67.62 53.97 22.56
CA LEU A 85 -66.57 53.45 21.69
C LEU A 85 -67.15 53.08 20.32
N SER A 86 -66.50 53.52 19.25
CA SER A 86 -66.79 53.11 17.87
C SER A 86 -65.50 52.84 17.12
N LEU A 87 -65.25 51.58 16.76
CA LEU A 87 -64.07 51.15 16.01
C LEU A 87 -64.51 50.61 14.67
N LYS A 88 -64.06 51.24 13.58
CA LYS A 88 -64.22 50.70 12.24
C LYS A 88 -62.92 50.05 11.83
N LEU A 89 -62.96 48.73 11.65
CA LEU A 89 -61.81 47.93 11.24
C LEU A 89 -61.98 47.52 9.79
N SER A 90 -61.08 47.97 8.91
CA SER A 90 -61.03 47.63 7.49
C SER A 90 -59.96 46.56 7.24
N PHE A 91 -60.25 45.53 6.46
CA PHE A 91 -59.39 44.37 6.28
C PHE A 91 -59.63 43.67 4.93
N PRO A 92 -58.71 42.86 4.40
CA PRO A 92 -58.87 42.25 3.09
C PRO A 92 -59.96 41.19 3.09
N ASP A 93 -60.66 41.09 1.97
CA ASP A 93 -61.87 40.29 1.82
C ASP A 93 -61.60 38.77 1.77
N GLU A 94 -60.40 38.36 1.37
CA GLU A 94 -60.12 36.99 0.94
C GLU A 94 -60.21 35.96 2.09
N GLY A 95 -61.17 35.05 1.99
CA GLY A 95 -61.33 33.90 2.89
C GLY A 95 -61.99 34.19 4.25
N VAL A 96 -62.13 35.45 4.69
CA VAL A 96 -62.70 35.78 6.01
C VAL A 96 -64.18 35.38 6.09
N GLN A 97 -64.51 34.46 7.00
CA GLN A 97 -65.84 33.93 7.25
C GLN A 97 -66.57 34.63 8.40
N SER A 98 -65.86 34.97 9.49
CA SER A 98 -66.44 35.67 10.64
C SER A 98 -65.39 36.54 11.34
N VAL A 99 -65.85 37.61 12.00
CA VAL A 99 -65.03 38.41 12.92
C VAL A 99 -65.74 38.45 14.26
N VAL A 100 -65.06 38.02 15.32
CA VAL A 100 -65.56 38.05 16.69
C VAL A 100 -64.74 39.07 17.45
N VAL A 101 -65.37 39.98 18.18
CA VAL A 101 -64.69 40.95 19.02
C VAL A 101 -64.92 40.65 20.49
N ARG A 102 -63.87 40.82 21.30
CA ARG A 102 -63.89 40.77 22.76
C ARG A 102 -63.18 42.00 23.30
N MET A 103 -63.62 42.50 24.44
CA MET A 103 -62.95 43.62 25.11
C MET A 103 -62.61 43.21 26.54
N ASP A 104 -61.32 43.29 26.87
CA ASP A 104 -60.77 42.90 28.16
C ASP A 104 -60.31 44.15 28.94
N PRO A 105 -60.86 44.43 30.13
CA PRO A 105 -60.42 45.53 30.97
C PRO A 105 -59.01 45.29 31.47
N GLN A 106 -58.20 46.35 31.55
CA GLN A 106 -56.81 46.31 32.02
C GLN A 106 -56.63 46.91 33.42
N ASP A 107 -57.66 47.59 33.94
CA ASP A 107 -57.62 48.20 35.27
C ASP A 107 -58.09 47.20 36.36
N GLU A 108 -57.38 47.15 37.49
CA GLU A 108 -57.81 46.35 38.65
C GLU A 108 -59.17 46.83 39.18
N GLY A 109 -60.13 45.90 39.33
CA GLY A 109 -61.50 46.19 39.81
C GLY A 109 -62.52 46.57 38.73
N ASN A 110 -62.09 46.79 37.48
CA ASN A 110 -62.99 46.98 36.35
C ASN A 110 -63.51 45.62 35.85
N ALA A 111 -64.77 45.29 36.17
CA ALA A 111 -65.41 44.03 35.74
C ALA A 111 -66.06 44.11 34.34
N TYR A 112 -65.87 45.20 33.61
CA TYR A 112 -66.48 45.39 32.31
C TYR A 112 -65.71 44.60 31.25
N SER A 113 -66.16 43.39 30.96
CA SER A 113 -65.70 42.62 29.81
C SER A 113 -66.87 42.39 28.87
N VAL A 114 -66.64 42.57 27.59
CA VAL A 114 -67.62 42.20 26.57
C VAL A 114 -67.40 40.74 26.25
N ALA A 115 -68.41 39.91 26.50
CA ALA A 115 -68.41 38.54 26.02
C ALA A 115 -68.23 38.53 24.49
N GLU A 116 -67.60 37.49 23.96
CA GLU A 116 -67.31 37.37 22.53
C GLU A 116 -68.55 37.70 21.68
N LYS A 117 -68.43 38.76 20.88
CA LYS A 117 -69.50 39.29 20.03
C LYS A 117 -69.12 39.11 18.58
N SER A 118 -69.85 38.29 17.84
CA SER A 118 -69.72 38.21 16.39
C SER A 118 -70.16 39.53 15.75
N LEU A 119 -69.31 40.09 14.90
CA LEU A 119 -69.59 41.27 14.09
C LEU A 119 -70.03 40.82 12.70
N GLU A 120 -71.08 41.44 12.20
CA GLU A 120 -71.54 41.19 10.83
C GLU A 120 -70.50 41.68 9.83
N ILE A 121 -70.10 40.79 8.93
CA ILE A 121 -69.23 41.13 7.82
C ILE A 121 -70.10 41.46 6.62
N GLY A 122 -69.82 42.58 5.95
CA GLY A 122 -70.48 42.92 4.69
C GLY A 122 -70.19 41.92 3.56
N GLU A 123 -70.98 42.01 2.49
CA GLU A 123 -70.81 41.18 1.29
C GLU A 123 -69.41 41.31 0.68
N ALA A 124 -68.88 40.20 0.17
CA ALA A 124 -67.58 40.16 -0.50
C ALA A 124 -67.59 41.04 -1.77
N ARG A 125 -66.56 41.87 -1.94
CA ARG A 125 -66.41 42.84 -3.03
C ARG A 125 -65.08 42.75 -3.77
N GLY A 126 -64.16 41.86 -3.38
CA GLY A 126 -62.84 41.75 -4.00
C GLY A 126 -61.98 42.98 -3.71
N GLY A 127 -61.44 43.06 -2.49
CA GLY A 127 -60.69 44.22 -1.99
C GLY A 127 -60.64 44.21 -0.47
N TYR A 128 -61.05 45.32 0.16
CA TYR A 128 -61.16 45.43 1.62
C TYR A 128 -62.64 45.47 2.05
N ARG A 129 -62.97 44.77 3.14
CA ARG A 129 -64.23 44.86 3.90
C ARG A 129 -64.01 45.65 5.18
N SER A 130 -65.08 46.08 5.83
CA SER A 130 -64.98 46.67 7.17
C SER A 130 -66.03 46.11 8.11
N VAL A 131 -65.68 45.99 9.39
CA VAL A 131 -66.63 45.78 10.50
C VAL A 131 -66.61 47.01 11.39
N VAL A 132 -67.72 47.27 12.08
CA VAL A 132 -67.81 48.34 13.08
C VAL A 132 -68.17 47.73 14.42
N PHE A 133 -67.30 47.88 15.40
CA PHE A 133 -67.59 47.56 16.79
C PHE A 133 -68.02 48.83 17.51
N ASN A 134 -69.26 48.82 18.02
CA ASN A 134 -69.76 49.87 18.90
C ASN A 134 -70.06 49.28 20.28
N ASP A 135 -69.68 50.02 21.31
CA ASP A 135 -69.95 49.67 22.69
C ASP A 135 -69.97 50.90 23.60
N ASP A 136 -70.62 50.81 24.76
CA ASP A 136 -70.72 51.90 25.74
C ASP A 136 -70.08 51.49 27.10
N PRO A 137 -68.75 51.26 27.15
CA PRO A 137 -68.07 50.79 28.35
C PRO A 137 -67.98 51.83 29.45
N VAL A 138 -67.80 51.33 30.68
CA VAL A 138 -67.35 52.18 31.78
C VAL A 138 -65.96 52.72 31.46
N ASN A 139 -65.56 53.76 32.17
CA ASN A 139 -64.24 54.35 31.93
C ASN A 139 -63.14 53.38 32.36
N GLY A 140 -62.07 53.37 31.58
CA GLY A 140 -60.91 52.53 31.85
C GLY A 140 -60.06 52.26 30.63
N TRP A 141 -59.00 51.49 30.84
CA TRP A 141 -58.15 50.94 29.79
C TRP A 141 -58.63 49.56 29.39
N TYR A 142 -58.68 49.32 28.08
CA TYR A 142 -59.18 48.08 27.52
C TYR A 142 -58.29 47.58 26.39
N VAL A 143 -58.07 46.28 26.33
CA VAL A 143 -57.57 45.61 25.12
C VAL A 143 -58.77 45.09 24.35
N VAL A 144 -59.02 45.65 23.17
CA VAL A 144 -60.03 45.15 22.23
C VAL A 144 -59.37 44.14 21.31
N LYS A 145 -59.91 42.93 21.23
CA LYS A 145 -59.40 41.81 20.42
C LYS A 145 -60.42 41.44 19.36
N PHE A 146 -60.02 41.48 18.09
CA PHE A 146 -60.80 41.03 16.94
C PHE A 146 -60.22 39.70 16.43
N THR A 147 -60.98 38.62 16.52
CA THR A 147 -60.67 37.29 16.03
C THR A 147 -61.37 37.04 14.70
N PHE A 148 -60.60 36.89 13.63
CA PHE A 148 -61.03 36.56 12.28
C PHE A 148 -61.01 35.05 12.09
N THR A 149 -62.11 34.43 11.70
CA THR A 149 -62.12 33.07 11.14
C THR A 149 -62.00 33.17 9.63
N ILE A 150 -61.06 32.44 9.04
CA ILE A 150 -60.68 32.54 7.64
C ILE A 150 -60.57 31.15 7.03
N ASN A 151 -61.31 30.90 5.96
CA ASN A 151 -61.17 29.70 5.15
C ASN A 151 -60.14 29.92 4.05
N ASN A 152 -59.08 29.12 4.08
CA ASN A 152 -57.97 29.20 3.13
C ASN A 152 -58.03 28.12 2.03
N GLY A 153 -59.18 27.45 1.87
CA GLY A 153 -59.38 26.34 0.93
C GLY A 153 -58.90 24.98 1.44
N ALA A 154 -58.12 24.92 2.54
CA ALA A 154 -57.70 23.69 3.21
C ALA A 154 -58.39 23.46 4.58
N GLY A 155 -59.11 24.47 5.07
CA GLY A 155 -59.84 24.47 6.33
C GLY A 155 -60.01 25.89 6.88
N ASP A 156 -60.70 26.00 8.01
CA ASP A 156 -60.88 27.28 8.70
C ASP A 156 -59.70 27.52 9.66
N THR A 157 -59.18 28.74 9.67
CA THR A 157 -58.07 29.21 10.53
C THR A 157 -58.49 30.46 11.29
N SER A 158 -57.94 30.71 12.47
CA SER A 158 -58.23 31.92 13.25
C SER A 158 -57.03 32.87 13.29
N GLN A 159 -57.25 34.17 13.08
CA GLN A 159 -56.24 35.24 13.22
C GLN A 159 -56.77 36.31 14.18
N VAL A 160 -55.91 36.88 15.03
CA VAL A 160 -56.34 37.89 16.03
C VAL A 160 -55.61 39.22 15.81
N PHE A 161 -56.37 40.31 15.78
CA PHE A 161 -55.87 41.69 15.86
C PHE A 161 -56.28 42.27 17.22
N SER A 162 -55.41 43.05 17.88
CA SER A 162 -55.72 43.66 19.18
C SER A 162 -55.26 45.11 19.26
N GLU A 163 -55.99 45.95 19.98
CA GLU A 163 -55.70 47.38 20.16
C GLU A 163 -55.96 47.82 21.61
N LEU A 164 -55.07 48.62 22.19
CA LEU A 164 -55.22 49.18 23.54
C LEU A 164 -55.91 50.54 23.46
N ILE A 165 -57.02 50.71 24.19
CA ILE A 165 -57.85 51.91 24.10
C ILE A 165 -58.20 52.41 25.50
N GLN A 166 -58.16 53.72 25.68
CA GLN A 166 -58.64 54.40 26.88
C GLN A 166 -60.03 54.99 26.66
N ILE A 167 -60.96 54.73 27.59
CA ILE A 167 -62.32 55.28 27.59
C ILE A 167 -62.52 56.18 28.81
N ALA A 168 -63.14 57.34 28.61
CA ALA A 168 -63.42 58.32 29.66
C ALA A 168 -64.84 58.91 29.54
N THR A 169 -65.39 59.42 30.66
CA THR A 169 -66.78 59.92 30.76
C THR A 169 -67.07 60.95 29.67
N GLY A 170 -68.21 60.82 29.00
CA GLY A 170 -68.70 61.80 28.03
C GLY A 170 -67.88 61.89 26.73
N ARG A 171 -66.89 61.01 26.55
CA ARG A 171 -66.05 60.96 25.35
C ARG A 171 -66.58 59.91 24.39
N GLN A 172 -66.84 60.31 23.14
CA GLN A 172 -66.97 59.38 22.03
C GLN A 172 -65.57 59.15 21.46
N THR A 173 -65.02 57.96 21.68
CA THR A 173 -63.77 57.52 21.06
C THR A 173 -64.12 56.84 19.75
N THR A 174 -63.64 57.40 18.64
CA THR A 174 -63.83 56.82 17.30
C THR A 174 -62.48 56.64 16.62
N ALA A 175 -62.23 55.45 16.07
CA ALA A 175 -61.04 55.15 15.29
C ALA A 175 -61.36 54.32 14.05
N ASP A 176 -60.74 54.69 12.93
CA ASP A 176 -60.71 53.91 11.70
C ASP A 176 -59.35 53.21 11.62
N ILE A 177 -59.36 51.88 11.57
CA ILE A 177 -58.18 51.02 11.58
C ILE A 177 -58.16 50.24 10.27
N SER A 178 -57.02 50.16 9.59
CA SER A 178 -56.83 49.35 8.38
C SER A 178 -55.82 48.23 8.62
N ILE A 179 -56.20 47.00 8.28
CA ILE A 179 -55.35 45.81 8.25
C ILE A 179 -55.02 45.54 6.79
N ASP A 180 -53.77 45.71 6.39
CA ASP A 180 -53.41 45.65 4.97
C ASP A 180 -53.31 44.22 4.40
N ASN A 181 -53.22 43.20 5.27
CA ASN A 181 -53.09 41.82 4.81
C ASN A 181 -53.61 40.84 5.87
N LEU A 182 -54.76 40.22 5.66
CA LEU A 182 -55.22 39.00 6.35
C LEU A 182 -54.90 37.84 5.42
N ASN A 183 -54.31 36.75 5.92
CA ASN A 183 -53.72 35.65 5.12
C ASN A 183 -52.31 35.88 4.54
N ALA A 184 -51.52 36.80 5.08
CA ALA A 184 -50.08 36.80 4.80
C ALA A 184 -49.44 35.51 5.37
N ILE A 185 -49.34 34.46 4.56
CA ILE A 185 -48.65 33.22 4.90
C ILE A 185 -47.23 33.33 4.37
N TYR A 186 -46.25 33.34 5.28
CA TYR A 186 -44.84 33.35 4.97
C TYR A 186 -44.27 31.94 5.08
N PRO A 187 -43.47 31.47 4.10
CA PRO A 187 -42.85 30.16 4.16
C PRO A 187 -41.76 30.11 5.23
N ILE A 188 -41.59 28.94 5.84
CA ILE A 188 -40.47 28.62 6.73
C ILE A 188 -39.66 27.51 6.09
N VAL A 189 -38.34 27.74 5.96
CA VAL A 189 -37.38 26.73 5.52
C VAL A 189 -36.46 26.38 6.68
N TYR A 190 -36.43 25.11 7.06
CA TYR A 190 -35.49 24.59 8.05
C TYR A 190 -34.36 23.86 7.33
N ASN A 191 -33.15 24.41 7.35
CA ASN A 191 -31.96 23.70 6.91
C ASN A 191 -31.34 22.98 8.12
N CYS A 192 -31.56 21.67 8.19
CA CYS A 192 -31.13 20.83 9.30
C CYS A 192 -29.64 20.47 9.27
N LYS A 193 -28.90 20.85 8.22
CA LYS A 193 -27.44 20.63 8.07
C LYS A 193 -27.01 19.19 8.42
N GLY A 194 -27.63 18.22 7.74
CA GLY A 194 -27.38 16.79 7.93
C GLY A 194 -28.07 16.18 9.16
N GLY A 195 -28.92 16.94 9.86
CA GLY A 195 -29.81 16.45 10.90
C GLY A 195 -31.22 16.14 10.40
N HIS A 196 -32.02 15.49 11.24
CA HIS A 196 -33.42 15.19 10.96
C HIS A 196 -34.34 15.81 12.00
N LEU A 197 -35.52 16.26 11.57
CA LEU A 197 -36.58 16.72 12.46
C LEU A 197 -37.09 15.53 13.27
N LYS A 198 -37.39 15.76 14.55
CA LYS A 198 -37.91 14.71 15.45
C LYS A 198 -39.39 14.41 15.23
N ALA A 199 -40.13 15.36 14.65
CA ALA A 199 -41.56 15.24 14.38
C ALA A 199 -41.87 15.55 12.91
N ASP A 200 -42.81 14.80 12.32
CA ASP A 200 -43.23 14.98 10.92
C ASP A 200 -44.17 16.17 10.71
N ASN A 201 -44.90 16.58 11.76
CA ASN A 201 -45.90 17.65 11.68
C ASN A 201 -45.35 18.95 12.30
N ILE A 202 -44.47 19.63 11.56
CA ILE A 202 -43.91 20.93 11.93
C ILE A 202 -44.47 22.08 11.07
N PRO A 203 -44.56 23.32 11.58
CA PRO A 203 -45.01 24.45 10.77
C PRO A 203 -44.01 24.80 9.66
N LEU A 204 -44.40 24.59 8.40
CA LEU A 204 -43.63 25.01 7.21
C LEU A 204 -44.05 26.38 6.67
N SER A 205 -45.02 27.02 7.33
CA SER A 205 -45.44 28.38 7.04
C SER A 205 -46.08 29.02 8.29
N TYR A 206 -46.12 30.35 8.33
CA TYR A 206 -46.71 31.09 9.44
C TYR A 206 -47.38 32.40 8.99
N SER A 207 -48.27 32.94 9.81
CA SER A 207 -48.86 34.26 9.61
C SER A 207 -48.40 35.26 10.68
N PRO A 208 -48.35 36.57 10.38
CA PRO A 208 -47.94 37.60 11.35
C PRO A 208 -48.89 37.71 12.54
N TYR A 209 -50.07 37.08 12.48
CA TYR A 209 -51.10 37.12 13.52
C TYR A 209 -51.16 35.83 14.35
N GLN A 210 -50.27 34.86 14.09
CA GLN A 210 -50.07 33.72 14.96
C GLN A 210 -49.26 34.12 16.21
N GLY A 211 -49.45 33.37 17.30
CA GLY A 211 -48.57 33.45 18.46
C GLY A 211 -47.14 33.02 18.12
N ALA A 212 -46.22 33.14 19.08
CA ALA A 212 -44.85 32.74 18.87
C ALA A 212 -44.75 31.24 18.50
N ILE A 213 -43.94 30.91 17.49
CA ILE A 213 -43.75 29.54 16.99
C ILE A 213 -42.37 29.04 17.46
N PRO A 214 -42.29 28.08 18.39
CA PRO A 214 -41.01 27.54 18.83
C PRO A 214 -40.28 26.83 17.68
N MET A 215 -38.94 26.89 17.69
CA MET A 215 -38.15 26.14 16.73
C MET A 215 -38.29 24.62 16.97
N PRO A 216 -38.33 23.79 15.92
CA PRO A 216 -38.54 22.35 16.06
C PRO A 216 -37.33 21.67 16.72
N GLU A 217 -37.59 20.58 17.46
CA GLU A 217 -36.53 19.70 17.95
C GLU A 217 -35.96 18.85 16.80
N LEU A 218 -34.64 18.65 16.84
CA LEU A 218 -33.94 17.72 15.95
C LEU A 218 -33.68 16.39 16.66
N ALA A 219 -33.63 15.31 15.89
CA ALA A 219 -33.22 14.01 16.37
C ALA A 219 -31.74 14.04 16.81
N GLU A 220 -31.41 13.25 17.82
CA GLU A 220 -30.04 13.13 18.32
C GLU A 220 -29.12 12.51 17.27
N ARG A 221 -27.83 12.90 17.31
CA ARG A 221 -26.78 12.34 16.45
C ARG A 221 -25.66 11.82 17.33
N ASN A 222 -25.14 10.63 17.03
CA ASN A 222 -24.02 10.07 17.81
C ASN A 222 -22.73 10.87 17.60
N ILE A 223 -22.58 11.44 16.42
CA ILE A 223 -21.40 12.16 15.95
C ILE A 223 -21.34 13.63 16.40
N ALA A 224 -22.45 14.20 16.86
CA ALA A 224 -22.55 15.63 17.15
C ALA A 224 -23.68 15.97 18.12
N THR A 225 -23.49 17.02 18.91
CA THR A 225 -24.55 17.59 19.76
C THR A 225 -25.21 18.78 19.07
N PHE A 226 -26.54 18.89 19.15
CA PHE A 226 -27.28 20.04 18.60
C PHE A 226 -27.01 21.30 19.44
N ASP A 227 -26.49 22.36 18.83
CA ASP A 227 -26.12 23.61 19.52
C ASP A 227 -27.24 24.67 19.45
N GLY A 228 -28.13 24.58 18.47
CA GLY A 228 -29.31 25.43 18.35
C GLY A 228 -29.64 25.85 16.92
N TRP A 229 -30.72 26.62 16.79
CA TRP A 229 -31.17 27.22 15.53
C TRP A 229 -30.63 28.64 15.38
N TYR A 230 -30.33 29.03 14.15
CA TYR A 230 -29.82 30.35 13.79
C TYR A 230 -30.57 30.92 12.59
N SER A 231 -30.71 32.24 12.53
CA SER A 231 -31.40 32.93 11.43
C SER A 231 -30.49 33.29 10.24
N ASP A 232 -29.19 33.03 10.37
CA ASP A 232 -28.20 33.22 9.32
C ASP A 232 -27.31 31.98 9.14
N PRO A 233 -26.80 31.73 7.92
CA PRO A 233 -25.98 30.55 7.64
C PRO A 233 -24.58 30.58 8.25
N ASN A 234 -24.15 31.72 8.83
CA ASN A 234 -22.86 31.86 9.51
C ASN A 234 -22.99 31.72 11.03
N PHE A 235 -24.17 31.33 11.51
CA PHE A 235 -24.49 31.06 12.91
C PHE A 235 -24.17 32.22 13.87
N GLN A 236 -24.43 33.46 13.44
CA GLN A 236 -24.21 34.65 14.28
C GLN A 236 -25.43 34.96 15.17
N ASN A 237 -26.65 34.70 14.68
CA ASN A 237 -27.90 35.11 15.30
C ASN A 237 -28.73 33.92 15.73
N LYS A 238 -28.54 33.47 16.98
CA LYS A 238 -29.24 32.33 17.58
C LYS A 238 -30.72 32.65 17.81
N VAL A 239 -31.60 31.69 17.52
CA VAL A 239 -33.05 31.81 17.68
C VAL A 239 -33.64 30.58 18.37
N THR A 240 -34.70 30.79 19.15
CA THR A 240 -35.45 29.71 19.83
C THR A 240 -36.91 29.65 19.38
N GLN A 241 -37.42 30.71 18.74
CA GLN A 241 -38.78 30.80 18.22
C GLN A 241 -38.89 31.88 17.14
N ILE A 242 -39.97 31.84 16.35
CA ILE A 242 -40.46 32.96 15.54
C ILE A 242 -41.36 33.80 16.45
N PRO A 243 -41.01 35.06 16.78
CA PRO A 243 -41.86 35.91 17.63
C PRO A 243 -43.21 36.23 16.96
N ALA A 244 -44.25 36.43 17.78
CA ALA A 244 -45.54 36.92 17.30
C ALA A 244 -45.38 38.27 16.58
N GLY A 245 -46.15 38.53 15.51
CA GLY A 245 -46.00 39.74 14.70
C GLY A 245 -44.89 39.68 13.64
N SER A 246 -44.10 38.60 13.57
CA SER A 246 -43.04 38.43 12.56
C SER A 246 -43.59 38.48 11.13
N LYS A 247 -42.81 39.07 10.21
CA LYS A 247 -43.18 39.18 8.79
C LYS A 247 -42.06 38.66 7.89
N GLY A 248 -42.42 38.25 6.67
CA GLY A 248 -41.53 37.80 5.61
C GLY A 248 -41.17 36.31 5.69
N ALA A 249 -40.74 35.75 4.55
CA ALA A 249 -40.19 34.39 4.49
C ALA A 249 -39.02 34.22 5.48
N LYS A 250 -38.93 33.06 6.12
CA LYS A 250 -37.87 32.76 7.09
C LYS A 250 -37.10 31.52 6.69
N THR A 251 -35.80 31.56 6.90
CA THR A 251 -34.91 30.41 6.77
C THR A 251 -34.09 30.29 8.04
N PHE A 252 -34.04 29.08 8.59
CA PHE A 252 -33.32 28.78 9.82
C PHE A 252 -32.31 27.66 9.59
N TYR A 253 -31.17 27.73 10.27
CA TYR A 253 -30.04 26.84 10.11
C TYR A 253 -29.73 26.16 11.44
N ALA A 254 -29.67 24.83 11.43
CA ALA A 254 -29.25 24.04 12.58
C ALA A 254 -27.72 24.05 12.71
N LYS A 255 -27.20 24.38 13.89
CA LYS A 255 -25.78 24.24 14.20
C LYS A 255 -25.53 22.96 14.97
N TRP A 256 -24.50 22.23 14.55
CA TRP A 256 -24.05 20.98 15.18
C TRP A 256 -22.63 21.16 15.71
N LYS A 257 -22.38 20.69 16.92
CA LYS A 257 -21.03 20.57 17.50
C LYS A 257 -20.54 19.13 17.32
N TYR A 258 -19.67 18.92 16.35
CA TYR A 258 -19.15 17.59 16.00
C TYR A 258 -18.10 17.09 16.99
N ASN A 259 -17.99 15.77 17.13
CA ASN A 259 -16.97 15.11 17.95
C ASN A 259 -15.61 15.18 17.25
N LEU A 260 -14.87 16.27 17.50
CA LEU A 260 -13.53 16.56 16.98
C LEU A 260 -12.55 16.79 18.15
N GLU A 261 -11.29 16.37 18.01
CA GLU A 261 -10.22 16.62 18.97
C GLU A 261 -8.88 16.71 18.25
N ASP A 262 -8.13 17.81 18.36
CA ASP A 262 -6.73 17.98 17.90
C ASP A 262 -6.25 17.00 16.81
N GLY A 263 -6.77 17.17 15.58
CA GLY A 263 -6.38 16.32 14.45
C GLY A 263 -7.10 14.97 14.37
N LYS A 264 -8.22 14.78 15.08
CA LYS A 264 -9.02 13.56 15.11
C LYS A 264 -10.49 13.85 14.82
N PHE A 265 -11.10 12.98 14.02
CA PHE A 265 -12.51 12.97 13.69
C PHE A 265 -13.14 11.66 14.17
N PHE A 266 -14.17 11.73 15.00
CA PHE A 266 -14.90 10.56 15.51
C PHE A 266 -16.24 10.44 14.79
N ALA A 267 -16.36 9.51 13.85
CA ALA A 267 -17.57 9.22 13.06
C ALA A 267 -18.70 8.58 13.89
N CYS A 268 -18.38 7.95 15.02
CA CYS A 268 -19.37 7.46 15.98
C CYS A 268 -20.42 6.49 15.38
N GLY A 269 -20.00 5.51 14.59
CA GLY A 269 -20.86 4.49 13.98
C GLY A 269 -21.78 5.02 12.87
N GLU A 270 -21.64 6.29 12.48
CA GLU A 270 -22.30 6.84 11.30
C GLU A 270 -21.46 6.57 10.04
N LYS A 271 -22.11 6.60 8.88
CA LYS A 271 -21.44 6.44 7.58
C LYS A 271 -20.66 7.71 7.24
N ALA A 272 -19.34 7.63 7.30
CA ALA A 272 -18.43 8.73 7.00
C ALA A 272 -17.78 8.58 5.63
N ILE A 273 -17.80 9.64 4.82
CA ILE A 273 -17.14 9.71 3.52
C ILE A 273 -16.10 10.84 3.55
N ILE A 274 -14.85 10.53 3.22
CA ILE A 274 -13.74 11.48 3.22
C ILE A 274 -13.30 11.72 1.78
N GLN A 275 -13.29 12.98 1.36
CA GLN A 275 -12.98 13.35 -0.01
C GLN A 275 -12.19 14.67 -0.09
N GLN A 276 -11.17 14.68 -0.94
CA GLN A 276 -10.44 15.89 -1.31
C GLN A 276 -11.30 16.77 -2.20
N LYS A 277 -11.34 18.07 -1.91
CA LYS A 277 -11.94 19.05 -2.80
C LYS A 277 -11.09 19.19 -4.05
N GLU A 278 -11.73 18.99 -5.21
CA GLU A 278 -11.11 19.04 -6.52
C GLU A 278 -10.25 20.31 -6.71
N GLY A 279 -9.02 20.11 -7.21
CA GLY A 279 -8.06 21.20 -7.46
C GLY A 279 -7.44 21.82 -6.20
N THR A 280 -7.66 21.28 -5.00
CA THR A 280 -7.11 21.82 -3.74
C THR A 280 -6.51 20.72 -2.87
N ASN A 281 -5.74 21.07 -1.84
CA ASN A 281 -5.27 20.12 -0.81
C ASN A 281 -6.23 20.00 0.38
N LEU A 282 -7.43 20.58 0.29
CA LEU A 282 -8.42 20.53 1.37
C LEU A 282 -9.16 19.20 1.30
N VAL A 283 -9.33 18.56 2.46
CA VAL A 283 -10.00 17.26 2.58
C VAL A 283 -11.16 17.41 3.54
N TYR A 284 -12.36 17.07 3.11
CA TYR A 284 -13.57 17.21 3.91
C TYR A 284 -14.17 15.85 4.25
N ALA A 285 -14.79 15.76 5.43
CA ALA A 285 -15.63 14.64 5.81
C ALA A 285 -17.09 14.99 5.58
N TYR A 286 -17.86 14.00 5.14
CA TYR A 286 -19.30 14.06 4.91
C TYR A 286 -19.98 12.87 5.55
N ILE A 287 -21.25 13.03 5.92
CA ILE A 287 -22.09 11.94 6.44
C ILE A 287 -23.05 11.45 5.36
N ASP A 288 -23.20 10.14 5.24
CA ASP A 288 -24.06 9.40 4.30
C ASP A 288 -23.75 9.55 2.80
N GLU A 289 -23.60 10.79 2.32
CA GLU A 289 -23.31 11.19 0.95
C GLU A 289 -22.45 12.47 0.88
N VAL A 290 -21.71 12.63 -0.21
CA VAL A 290 -20.91 13.84 -0.47
C VAL A 290 -21.84 14.98 -0.88
N ASN A 291 -22.30 15.73 0.12
CA ASN A 291 -23.23 16.84 -0.01
C ASN A 291 -22.80 17.98 0.94
N PRO A 292 -22.76 19.26 0.50
CA PRO A 292 -22.43 20.39 1.36
C PRO A 292 -23.25 20.47 2.66
N ASP A 293 -24.50 20.01 2.67
CA ASP A 293 -25.32 20.00 3.88
C ASP A 293 -24.96 18.87 4.86
N ASN A 294 -24.25 17.83 4.39
CA ASN A 294 -23.75 16.72 5.21
C ASN A 294 -22.27 16.87 5.60
N ALA A 295 -21.64 17.98 5.22
CA ALA A 295 -20.25 18.23 5.52
C ALA A 295 -20.04 18.48 7.03
N ILE A 296 -18.94 17.95 7.54
CA ILE A 296 -18.49 18.24 8.91
C ILE A 296 -17.97 19.69 8.96
N LEU A 297 -18.43 20.42 9.97
CA LEU A 297 -18.10 21.83 10.19
C LEU A 297 -17.29 21.96 11.49
N GLY A 298 -16.45 22.99 11.56
CA GLY A 298 -15.82 23.40 12.81
C GLY A 298 -16.80 24.09 13.76
N ASP A 299 -16.36 24.38 14.98
CA ASP A 299 -17.17 25.09 15.99
C ASP A 299 -17.57 26.52 15.54
N ASP A 300 -16.85 27.10 14.58
CA ASP A 300 -17.17 28.37 13.92
C ASP A 300 -18.22 28.22 12.80
N GLY A 301 -18.71 27.01 12.55
CA GLY A 301 -19.70 26.69 11.52
C GLY A 301 -19.15 26.69 10.10
N LYS A 302 -17.83 26.79 9.90
CA LYS A 302 -17.21 26.73 8.57
C LYS A 302 -16.71 25.32 8.26
N LEU A 303 -16.54 25.04 6.97
CA LEU A 303 -15.93 23.80 6.51
C LEU A 303 -14.52 23.66 7.10
N ILE A 304 -14.28 22.53 7.78
CA ILE A 304 -12.99 22.21 8.36
C ILE A 304 -12.29 21.14 7.51
N SER A 305 -11.05 21.43 7.10
CA SER A 305 -10.24 20.45 6.38
C SER A 305 -9.60 19.48 7.37
N ILE A 306 -9.86 18.18 7.20
CA ILE A 306 -9.33 17.08 8.01
C ILE A 306 -8.10 16.42 7.37
N SER A 307 -7.38 17.14 6.51
CA SER A 307 -6.19 16.58 5.85
C SER A 307 -5.12 16.23 6.89
N GLY A 308 -4.63 15.00 6.83
CA GLY A 308 -3.64 14.47 7.78
C GLY A 308 -4.20 14.12 9.15
N TRP A 309 -5.54 14.09 9.31
CA TRP A 309 -6.17 13.73 10.58
C TRP A 309 -6.32 12.22 10.75
N GLU A 310 -6.65 11.82 11.96
CA GLU A 310 -7.07 10.46 12.32
C GLU A 310 -8.59 10.36 12.25
N VAL A 311 -9.12 9.27 11.70
CA VAL A 311 -10.57 9.03 11.58
C VAL A 311 -10.93 7.79 12.37
N TYR A 312 -11.87 7.93 13.31
CA TYR A 312 -12.30 6.89 14.23
C TYR A 312 -13.77 6.58 14.04
N GLY A 313 -14.12 5.30 13.95
CA GLY A 313 -15.52 4.86 13.94
C GLY A 313 -16.21 4.95 15.31
N GLY A 314 -15.51 4.74 16.43
CA GLY A 314 -16.09 4.84 17.78
C GLY A 314 -16.14 6.26 18.36
N CYS A 315 -16.87 6.45 19.47
CA CYS A 315 -16.94 7.74 20.15
C CYS A 315 -15.87 7.89 21.24
N LYS A 316 -15.02 8.93 21.08
CA LYS A 316 -13.99 9.45 21.98
C LYS A 316 -12.71 8.60 22.22
N PRO A 317 -11.59 9.22 22.65
CA PRO A 317 -10.29 8.57 22.82
C PRO A 317 -10.11 7.79 24.12
N ASP A 318 -10.95 8.01 25.14
CA ASP A 318 -10.88 7.38 26.47
C ASP A 318 -11.58 6.02 26.57
N GLY A 319 -12.29 5.61 25.52
CA GLY A 319 -12.78 4.25 25.35
C GLY A 319 -14.21 4.02 25.84
N GLU A 320 -14.88 3.14 25.09
CA GLU A 320 -16.00 2.28 25.51
C GLU A 320 -17.45 2.72 25.31
N ILE A 321 -17.78 3.92 24.84
CA ILE A 321 -19.17 4.17 24.41
C ILE A 321 -19.28 4.03 22.90
N TYR A 322 -19.42 2.80 22.46
CA TYR A 322 -19.86 2.51 21.09
C TYR A 322 -21.38 2.61 21.04
N PRO A 323 -21.97 3.34 20.06
CA PRO A 323 -23.43 3.43 19.98
C PRO A 323 -24.07 2.06 19.78
N ASP A 324 -25.05 1.72 20.63
CA ASP A 324 -25.73 0.43 20.58
C ASP A 324 -26.35 0.16 19.20
N GLY A 325 -26.09 -1.03 18.66
CA GLY A 325 -26.66 -1.48 17.39
C GLY A 325 -26.10 -0.83 16.12
N LYS A 326 -25.04 -0.02 16.21
CA LYS A 326 -24.35 0.56 15.05
C LYS A 326 -23.17 -0.31 14.58
N THR A 327 -22.65 0.00 13.40
CA THR A 327 -21.41 -0.57 12.85
C THR A 327 -20.67 0.54 12.13
N ASP A 328 -19.34 0.54 12.18
CA ASP A 328 -18.55 1.59 11.51
C ASP A 328 -18.67 1.43 10.00
N ASP A 329 -18.81 2.53 9.27
CA ASP A 329 -18.75 2.57 7.81
C ASP A 329 -17.96 3.81 7.39
N ILE A 330 -16.69 3.63 7.07
CA ILE A 330 -15.77 4.72 6.73
C ILE A 330 -15.27 4.52 5.30
N THR A 331 -15.55 5.47 4.42
CA THR A 331 -15.11 5.46 3.03
C THR A 331 -14.13 6.60 2.76
N ILE A 332 -12.96 6.27 2.23
CA ILE A 332 -11.95 7.23 1.77
C ILE A 332 -11.99 7.27 0.23
N GLU A 333 -12.54 8.34 -0.32
CA GLU A 333 -12.58 8.58 -1.77
C GLU A 333 -11.25 9.17 -2.27
N SER A 334 -10.70 10.14 -1.55
CA SER A 334 -9.44 10.81 -1.92
C SER A 334 -8.89 11.67 -0.77
N GLY A 335 -7.71 12.26 -0.98
CA GLY A 335 -7.07 13.14 -0.01
C GLY A 335 -6.05 12.44 0.89
N TYR A 336 -5.42 13.21 1.76
CA TYR A 336 -4.47 12.68 2.75
C TYR A 336 -5.16 12.51 4.10
N VAL A 337 -5.12 11.30 4.65
CA VAL A 337 -5.59 10.94 5.99
C VAL A 337 -4.46 10.18 6.68
N GLN A 338 -4.20 10.43 7.95
CA GLN A 338 -3.12 9.74 8.63
C GLN A 338 -3.56 8.32 8.99
N PHE A 339 -4.53 8.18 9.89
CA PHE A 339 -5.01 6.90 10.37
C PHE A 339 -6.52 6.74 10.18
N VAL A 340 -6.96 5.51 9.88
CA VAL A 340 -8.39 5.16 9.81
C VAL A 340 -8.65 3.94 10.68
N TYR A 341 -9.53 4.07 11.67
CA TYR A 341 -9.83 3.05 12.67
C TYR A 341 -11.32 2.74 12.70
N ALA A 342 -11.70 1.51 12.34
CA ALA A 342 -13.03 0.97 12.61
C ALA A 342 -12.95 0.16 13.92
N LYS A 343 -13.52 0.73 15.00
CA LYS A 343 -13.49 0.16 16.34
C LYS A 343 -14.63 -0.82 16.62
N GLY A 344 -15.79 -0.61 16.01
CA GLY A 344 -16.99 -1.43 16.20
C GLY A 344 -16.88 -2.81 15.57
N ASN A 345 -17.64 -3.76 16.12
CA ASN A 345 -17.83 -5.07 15.49
C ASN A 345 -18.49 -4.91 14.12
N ASN A 346 -18.08 -5.73 13.15
CA ASN A 346 -18.52 -5.69 11.76
C ASN A 346 -18.29 -4.33 11.07
N GLY A 347 -17.38 -3.51 11.61
CA GLY A 347 -17.01 -2.22 11.02
C GLY A 347 -16.37 -2.40 9.64
N THR A 348 -16.70 -1.51 8.71
CA THR A 348 -16.21 -1.50 7.34
C THR A 348 -15.38 -0.26 7.06
N ILE A 349 -14.21 -0.46 6.45
CA ILE A 349 -13.41 0.61 5.87
C ILE A 349 -13.26 0.36 4.37
N THR A 350 -13.60 1.35 3.55
CA THR A 350 -13.43 1.30 2.10
C THR A 350 -12.45 2.38 1.65
N VAL A 351 -11.42 1.99 0.89
CA VAL A 351 -10.39 2.89 0.35
C VAL A 351 -10.47 2.84 -1.17
N ASN A 352 -11.05 3.88 -1.75
CA ASN A 352 -11.14 4.06 -3.20
C ASN A 352 -9.95 4.88 -3.75
N GLY A 353 -9.38 5.76 -2.93
CA GLY A 353 -8.29 6.64 -3.35
C GLY A 353 -7.56 7.30 -2.18
N GLY A 354 -6.75 8.31 -2.50
CA GLY A 354 -6.02 9.10 -1.51
C GLY A 354 -4.70 8.49 -1.03
N ASN A 355 -4.09 9.16 -0.06
CA ASN A 355 -2.86 8.75 0.62
C ASN A 355 -3.18 8.52 2.10
N ILE A 356 -2.91 7.32 2.59
CA ILE A 356 -3.20 6.90 3.96
C ILE A 356 -1.91 6.38 4.61
N LEU A 357 -1.69 6.66 5.88
CA LEU A 357 -0.55 6.06 6.60
C LEU A 357 -0.90 4.62 7.02
N GLN A 358 -2.03 4.41 7.72
CA GLN A 358 -2.48 3.09 8.13
C GLN A 358 -4.01 2.98 8.24
N VAL A 359 -4.52 1.80 7.93
CA VAL A 359 -5.93 1.40 8.08
C VAL A 359 -6.02 0.25 9.08
N ARG A 360 -6.99 0.29 9.98
CA ARG A 360 -7.14 -0.70 11.05
C ARG A 360 -8.59 -1.00 11.42
N THR A 361 -8.90 -2.28 11.62
CA THR A 361 -10.16 -2.74 12.22
C THR A 361 -9.88 -3.38 13.58
N ASP A 362 -10.58 -2.98 14.64
CA ASP A 362 -10.42 -3.52 15.99
C ASP A 362 -11.51 -4.51 16.40
N GLY A 363 -12.75 -4.30 15.96
CA GLY A 363 -13.88 -5.18 16.28
C GLY A 363 -13.85 -6.52 15.54
N GLN A 364 -14.58 -7.50 16.07
CA GLN A 364 -14.81 -8.80 15.42
C GLN A 364 -15.57 -8.60 14.11
N GLY A 365 -15.23 -9.36 13.05
CA GLY A 365 -15.92 -9.32 11.77
C GLY A 365 -15.61 -8.09 10.91
N GLY A 366 -14.57 -7.33 11.25
CA GLY A 366 -14.19 -6.12 10.51
C GLY A 366 -13.88 -6.39 9.04
N THR A 367 -14.29 -5.48 8.16
CA THR A 367 -14.07 -5.56 6.71
C THR A 367 -13.25 -4.39 6.21
N ILE A 368 -12.18 -4.65 5.44
CA ILE A 368 -11.39 -3.63 4.76
C ILE A 368 -11.45 -3.89 3.27
N ASN A 369 -11.89 -2.90 2.49
CA ASN A 369 -11.93 -2.93 1.04
C ASN A 369 -10.93 -1.91 0.48
N VAL A 370 -9.98 -2.35 -0.33
CA VAL A 370 -8.99 -1.48 -0.99
C VAL A 370 -9.14 -1.64 -2.49
N THR A 371 -9.69 -0.61 -3.14
CA THR A 371 -9.90 -0.58 -4.60
C THR A 371 -8.92 0.38 -5.29
N GLY A 372 -8.32 1.32 -4.54
CA GLY A 372 -7.34 2.27 -5.05
C GLY A 372 -6.54 2.96 -3.94
N GLY A 373 -5.92 4.10 -4.28
CA GLY A 373 -5.13 4.90 -3.36
C GLY A 373 -3.76 4.30 -2.98
N LYS A 374 -3.10 4.93 -2.02
CA LYS A 374 -1.80 4.53 -1.47
C LYS A 374 -1.89 4.40 0.05
N ILE A 375 -1.45 3.27 0.61
CA ILE A 375 -1.35 3.01 2.05
C ILE A 375 0.11 2.74 2.40
N SER A 376 0.75 3.65 3.13
CA SER A 376 2.23 3.69 3.22
C SER A 376 2.82 2.79 4.31
N GLY A 377 2.11 2.63 5.42
CA GLY A 377 2.60 1.96 6.63
C GLY A 377 3.07 2.93 7.71
N ASP A 378 2.82 2.58 8.98
CA ASP A 378 3.29 3.37 10.13
C ASP A 378 4.82 3.47 10.22
N TYR A 379 5.32 4.46 10.98
CA TYR A 379 6.77 4.71 11.05
C TYR A 379 7.55 3.64 11.83
N THR A 380 6.88 2.88 12.71
CA THR A 380 7.53 1.95 13.64
C THR A 380 7.64 0.54 13.06
N ASN A 381 6.51 -0.03 12.62
CA ASN A 381 6.42 -1.42 12.16
C ASN A 381 6.22 -1.51 10.64
N LYS A 382 6.12 -0.36 9.98
CA LYS A 382 5.69 -0.24 8.59
C LYS A 382 4.33 -0.88 8.36
N THR A 383 3.45 -0.92 9.36
CA THR A 383 2.14 -1.59 9.23
C THR A 383 1.17 -0.69 8.48
N ALA A 384 0.76 -1.09 7.27
CA ALA A 384 -0.21 -0.37 6.45
C ALA A 384 -1.64 -0.79 6.75
N ILE A 385 -1.87 -2.09 6.93
CA ILE A 385 -3.19 -2.63 7.22
C ILE A 385 -3.07 -3.55 8.44
N TYR A 386 -3.97 -3.36 9.42
CA TYR A 386 -4.00 -4.14 10.64
C TYR A 386 -5.41 -4.63 10.99
N THR A 387 -5.57 -5.95 11.16
CA THR A 387 -6.82 -6.56 11.65
C THR A 387 -6.65 -7.08 13.08
N ALA A 388 -7.24 -6.40 14.06
CA ALA A 388 -7.11 -6.79 15.47
C ALA A 388 -8.14 -7.84 15.92
N GLY A 389 -9.36 -7.78 15.37
CA GLY A 389 -10.46 -8.69 15.69
C GLY A 389 -10.42 -10.03 14.96
N THR A 390 -11.23 -10.99 15.41
CA THR A 390 -11.42 -12.28 14.74
C THR A 390 -12.38 -12.18 13.56
N ASP A 391 -12.38 -13.18 12.67
CA ASP A 391 -13.29 -13.30 11.51
C ASP A 391 -13.29 -12.10 10.56
N SER A 392 -12.17 -11.38 10.49
CA SER A 392 -12.03 -10.19 9.63
C SER A 392 -11.95 -10.59 8.15
N THR A 393 -12.34 -9.68 7.26
CA THR A 393 -12.19 -9.82 5.80
C THR A 393 -11.41 -8.65 5.22
N LEU A 394 -10.38 -8.95 4.42
CA LEU A 394 -9.62 -7.95 3.68
C LEU A 394 -9.74 -8.23 2.18
N ASN A 395 -10.35 -7.31 1.45
CA ASN A 395 -10.50 -7.37 0.00
C ASN A 395 -9.61 -6.32 -0.65
N ILE A 396 -8.64 -6.74 -1.47
CA ILE A 396 -7.71 -5.85 -2.16
C ILE A 396 -7.86 -6.07 -3.67
N SER A 397 -8.47 -5.14 -4.37
CA SER A 397 -8.65 -5.19 -5.83
C SER A 397 -7.78 -4.19 -6.60
N GLY A 398 -7.13 -3.26 -5.90
CA GLY A 398 -6.27 -2.23 -6.49
C GLY A 398 -5.46 -1.47 -5.46
N GLY A 399 -4.90 -0.33 -5.87
CA GLY A 399 -4.10 0.55 -5.01
C GLY A 399 -2.66 0.07 -4.78
N THR A 400 -1.91 0.88 -4.03
CA THR A 400 -0.52 0.61 -3.64
C THR A 400 -0.40 0.52 -2.12
N ILE A 401 -0.04 -0.64 -1.60
CA ILE A 401 0.21 -0.89 -0.19
C ILE A 401 1.72 -1.06 -0.01
N GLU A 402 2.39 -0.03 0.51
CA GLU A 402 3.85 -0.03 0.68
C GLU A 402 4.29 -0.64 2.01
N GLY A 403 3.37 -0.76 2.97
CA GLY A 403 3.59 -1.32 4.29
C GLY A 403 3.12 -2.78 4.43
N ASN A 404 3.38 -3.36 5.60
CA ASN A 404 2.97 -4.68 6.00
C ASN A 404 1.45 -4.75 6.17
N VAL A 405 0.87 -5.85 5.69
CA VAL A 405 -0.50 -6.26 5.99
C VAL A 405 -0.40 -7.36 7.06
N ARG A 406 -0.94 -7.10 8.25
CA ARG A 406 -0.79 -7.96 9.45
C ARG A 406 -2.11 -8.04 10.23
N GLY A 407 -2.16 -8.96 11.19
CA GLY A 407 -3.27 -9.09 12.12
C GLY A 407 -2.79 -9.53 13.51
N ASN A 408 -3.64 -9.31 14.51
CA ASN A 408 -3.35 -9.67 15.91
C ASN A 408 -3.58 -11.15 16.18
N VAL A 409 -4.61 -11.74 15.56
CA VAL A 409 -5.03 -13.12 15.81
C VAL A 409 -4.60 -14.01 14.64
N ALA A 410 -3.92 -15.10 14.95
CA ALA A 410 -3.49 -16.08 13.95
C ALA A 410 -4.68 -16.69 13.21
N GLU A 411 -4.53 -16.89 11.89
CA GLU A 411 -5.52 -17.54 11.02
C GLU A 411 -6.96 -16.99 11.09
N SER A 412 -7.12 -15.72 11.48
CA SER A 412 -8.44 -15.12 11.73
C SER A 412 -8.99 -14.32 10.56
N THR A 413 -8.13 -13.90 9.63
CA THR A 413 -8.51 -12.96 8.56
C THR A 413 -8.58 -13.64 7.21
N LEU A 414 -9.71 -13.52 6.53
CA LEU A 414 -9.84 -13.91 5.13
C LEU A 414 -9.28 -12.79 4.24
N VAL A 415 -8.15 -13.05 3.57
CA VAL A 415 -7.56 -12.10 2.63
C VAL A 415 -7.88 -12.52 1.20
N LYS A 416 -8.50 -11.62 0.44
CA LYS A 416 -8.83 -11.77 -0.98
C LYS A 416 -8.09 -10.72 -1.80
N VAL A 417 -7.44 -11.14 -2.88
CA VAL A 417 -6.66 -10.26 -3.76
C VAL A 417 -7.09 -10.45 -5.21
N SER A 418 -7.39 -9.37 -5.93
CA SER A 418 -7.79 -9.38 -7.34
C SER A 418 -7.39 -8.07 -8.04
N GLY A 419 -7.71 -7.91 -9.32
CA GLY A 419 -7.51 -6.69 -10.09
C GLY A 419 -6.04 -6.36 -10.34
N ASN A 420 -5.63 -5.13 -10.02
CA ASN A 420 -4.25 -4.64 -10.24
C ASN A 420 -3.68 -3.98 -8.98
N PRO A 421 -3.39 -4.75 -7.92
CA PRO A 421 -2.81 -4.22 -6.70
C PRO A 421 -1.28 -4.28 -6.75
N LYS A 422 -0.65 -3.35 -6.05
CA LYS A 422 0.78 -3.42 -5.71
C LYS A 422 0.91 -3.54 -4.19
N ILE A 423 1.42 -4.66 -3.70
CA ILE A 423 1.46 -5.00 -2.28
C ILE A 423 2.87 -5.39 -1.88
N GLY A 424 3.47 -4.58 -1.02
CA GLY A 424 4.80 -4.82 -0.48
C GLY A 424 5.94 -4.39 -1.41
N ASN A 425 7.13 -4.92 -1.14
CA ASN A 425 8.38 -4.46 -1.74
C ASN A 425 9.23 -5.56 -2.40
N GLY A 426 8.69 -6.78 -2.51
CA GLY A 426 9.40 -7.95 -3.03
C GLY A 426 10.51 -8.47 -2.12
N LYS A 427 10.58 -8.03 -0.85
CA LYS A 427 11.65 -8.36 0.10
C LYS A 427 11.14 -8.72 1.50
N ASN A 428 10.79 -7.74 2.31
CA ASN A 428 10.47 -7.95 3.73
C ASN A 428 9.22 -7.20 4.18
N VAL A 429 8.50 -6.63 3.22
CA VAL A 429 7.23 -5.95 3.44
C VAL A 429 6.20 -6.55 2.49
N GLY A 430 5.07 -6.99 3.02
CA GLY A 430 4.02 -7.67 2.27
C GLY A 430 2.89 -8.18 3.17
N ILE A 431 2.15 -9.17 2.68
CA ILE A 431 1.09 -9.84 3.43
C ILE A 431 1.70 -10.93 4.30
N ASP A 432 1.61 -10.77 5.61
CA ASP A 432 2.02 -11.80 6.57
C ASP A 432 1.04 -12.96 6.58
N LEU A 433 1.42 -14.14 6.09
CA LEU A 433 0.50 -15.28 6.02
C LEU A 433 0.18 -15.89 7.40
N SER A 434 0.86 -15.51 8.48
CA SER A 434 0.63 -16.10 9.81
C SER A 434 -0.75 -15.75 10.42
N PHE A 435 -1.31 -14.58 10.09
CA PHE A 435 -2.65 -14.15 10.53
C PHE A 435 -3.76 -14.49 9.52
N VAL A 436 -3.38 -14.86 8.30
CA VAL A 436 -4.33 -15.16 7.22
C VAL A 436 -4.92 -16.55 7.43
N LYS A 437 -6.23 -16.67 7.26
CA LYS A 437 -6.97 -17.93 7.37
C LYS A 437 -6.35 -19.00 6.46
N ASP A 438 -6.18 -20.21 6.99
CA ASP A 438 -5.50 -21.33 6.32
C ASP A 438 -4.06 -21.02 5.86
N LYS A 439 -3.45 -19.92 6.35
CA LYS A 439 -2.13 -19.40 5.97
C LYS A 439 -1.97 -19.14 4.47
N LYS A 440 -3.06 -18.80 3.78
CA LYS A 440 -3.07 -18.53 2.33
C LYS A 440 -4.10 -17.49 1.94
N ILE A 441 -3.79 -16.73 0.90
CA ILE A 441 -4.75 -15.78 0.32
C ILE A 441 -5.71 -16.47 -0.66
N LYS A 442 -6.87 -15.85 -0.92
CA LYS A 442 -7.70 -16.15 -2.10
C LYS A 442 -7.38 -15.18 -3.22
N ALA A 443 -7.02 -15.70 -4.39
CA ALA A 443 -6.74 -14.90 -5.57
C ALA A 443 -7.93 -14.92 -6.55
N GLY A 444 -8.44 -13.76 -6.92
CA GLY A 444 -9.43 -13.60 -7.99
C GLY A 444 -8.77 -13.49 -9.36
N ASN A 445 -9.36 -12.70 -10.26
CA ASN A 445 -8.71 -12.33 -11.52
C ASN A 445 -7.55 -11.35 -11.26
N LEU A 446 -6.33 -11.70 -11.71
CA LEU A 446 -5.12 -10.88 -11.60
C LEU A 446 -4.51 -10.53 -12.96
N ASP A 447 -5.25 -10.68 -14.06
CA ASP A 447 -4.74 -10.47 -15.43
C ASP A 447 -4.22 -9.05 -15.66
N SER A 448 -4.74 -8.07 -14.90
CA SER A 448 -4.28 -6.68 -14.93
C SER A 448 -3.12 -6.37 -13.98
N ALA A 449 -2.76 -7.29 -13.09
CA ALA A 449 -1.66 -7.11 -12.15
C ALA A 449 -0.30 -7.18 -12.84
N GLN A 450 0.68 -6.44 -12.31
CA GLN A 450 2.06 -6.53 -12.77
C GLN A 450 2.73 -7.80 -12.23
N ASP A 451 3.74 -8.30 -12.94
CA ASP A 451 4.56 -9.40 -12.44
C ASP A 451 5.25 -8.98 -11.13
N GLU A 452 5.37 -9.92 -10.20
CA GLU A 452 5.95 -9.72 -8.87
C GLU A 452 5.30 -8.59 -8.03
N SER A 453 4.06 -8.18 -8.33
CA SER A 453 3.40 -7.06 -7.63
C SER A 453 2.88 -7.40 -6.23
N ILE A 454 2.79 -8.68 -5.86
CA ILE A 454 2.22 -9.13 -4.58
C ILE A 454 3.30 -9.85 -3.77
N THR A 455 3.73 -9.24 -2.67
CA THR A 455 4.69 -9.85 -1.74
C THR A 455 3.97 -10.60 -0.62
N LEU A 456 4.27 -11.89 -0.45
CA LEU A 456 3.75 -12.74 0.62
C LEU A 456 4.88 -13.13 1.57
N LEU A 457 4.69 -12.87 2.87
CA LEU A 457 5.62 -13.27 3.92
C LEU A 457 5.11 -14.58 4.52
N ALA A 458 5.83 -15.67 4.28
CA ALA A 458 5.44 -17.03 4.64
C ALA A 458 6.48 -17.65 5.59
N PRO A 459 6.61 -17.17 6.84
CA PRO A 459 7.75 -17.52 7.72
C PRO A 459 7.83 -19.01 8.07
N ASN A 460 6.69 -19.72 8.11
CA ASN A 460 6.62 -21.13 8.54
C ASN A 460 6.35 -22.11 7.39
N ALA A 461 6.50 -21.67 6.14
CA ALA A 461 6.16 -22.47 4.98
C ALA A 461 7.32 -23.36 4.51
N SER A 462 7.00 -24.58 4.11
CA SER A 462 7.92 -25.60 3.57
C SER A 462 7.57 -25.95 2.12
N ASN A 463 8.31 -26.88 1.50
CA ASN A 463 8.01 -27.36 0.15
C ASN A 463 6.54 -27.81 0.03
N ASP A 464 5.91 -27.48 -1.10
CA ASP A 464 4.50 -27.75 -1.43
C ASP A 464 3.46 -27.08 -0.50
N THR A 465 3.88 -26.19 0.41
CA THR A 465 2.95 -25.38 1.21
C THR A 465 2.15 -24.46 0.30
N LYS A 466 0.82 -24.48 0.43
CA LYS A 466 -0.11 -23.62 -0.31
C LYS A 466 -0.08 -22.22 0.26
N ILE A 467 0.20 -21.22 -0.59
CA ILE A 467 0.30 -19.81 -0.20
C ILE A 467 -0.78 -18.93 -0.83
N ALA A 468 -1.37 -19.39 -1.93
CA ALA A 468 -2.54 -18.77 -2.54
C ALA A 468 -3.43 -19.84 -3.19
N THR A 469 -4.74 -19.60 -3.22
CA THR A 469 -5.70 -20.40 -4.00
C THR A 469 -6.46 -19.48 -4.94
N PHE A 470 -6.39 -19.72 -6.25
CA PHE A 470 -7.20 -19.01 -7.24
C PHE A 470 -8.66 -19.48 -7.20
N GLU A 471 -9.59 -18.54 -7.35
CA GLU A 471 -11.02 -18.84 -7.45
C GLU A 471 -11.38 -19.49 -8.81
N GLY A 472 -10.59 -19.21 -9.86
CA GLY A 472 -10.68 -19.83 -11.19
C GLY A 472 -9.67 -20.98 -11.39
N ALA A 473 -9.81 -21.71 -12.51
CA ALA A 473 -8.98 -22.87 -12.84
C ALA A 473 -7.59 -22.55 -13.43
N ASN A 474 -7.33 -21.29 -13.78
CA ASN A 474 -6.10 -20.85 -14.42
C ASN A 474 -5.28 -20.00 -13.45
N ALA A 475 -4.53 -20.63 -12.55
CA ALA A 475 -3.60 -19.95 -11.66
C ALA A 475 -2.30 -19.58 -12.38
N TYR A 476 -1.68 -18.47 -11.98
CA TYR A 476 -0.38 -18.02 -12.46
C TYR A 476 0.50 -17.57 -11.29
N SER A 477 1.73 -18.08 -11.22
CA SER A 477 2.65 -17.78 -10.11
C SER A 477 3.39 -16.44 -10.27
N LYS A 478 3.46 -15.90 -11.50
CA LYS A 478 4.27 -14.70 -11.84
C LYS A 478 3.96 -13.43 -11.05
N PHE A 479 2.78 -13.32 -10.45
CA PHE A 479 2.36 -12.16 -9.66
C PHE A 479 2.97 -12.13 -8.25
N PHE A 480 3.48 -13.26 -7.75
CA PHE A 480 3.84 -13.43 -6.35
C PHE A 480 5.36 -13.42 -6.13
N VAL A 481 5.79 -12.65 -5.14
CA VAL A 481 7.11 -12.80 -4.51
C VAL A 481 6.91 -13.38 -3.12
N VAL A 482 7.44 -14.58 -2.88
CA VAL A 482 7.29 -15.26 -1.59
C VAL A 482 8.58 -15.16 -0.80
N MET A 483 8.46 -14.67 0.42
CA MET A 483 9.57 -14.46 1.33
C MET A 483 9.38 -15.37 2.54
N ASN A 484 10.33 -16.28 2.75
CA ASN A 484 10.30 -17.29 3.82
C ASN A 484 11.62 -17.19 4.58
N SER A 485 11.57 -16.82 5.87
CA SER A 485 12.75 -16.68 6.72
C SER A 485 13.89 -15.89 6.04
N ASN A 486 13.57 -14.70 5.53
CA ASN A 486 14.49 -13.79 4.81
C ASN A 486 15.08 -14.33 3.50
N ARG A 487 14.38 -15.25 2.83
CA ARG A 487 14.76 -15.85 1.53
C ARG A 487 13.64 -15.68 0.52
N LYS A 488 13.97 -15.33 -0.72
CA LYS A 488 13.02 -15.39 -1.84
C LYS A 488 12.84 -16.85 -2.23
N ARG A 489 11.61 -17.36 -2.22
CA ARG A 489 11.28 -18.74 -2.62
C ARG A 489 10.70 -18.76 -4.02
N ALA A 490 11.10 -19.77 -4.78
CA ALA A 490 10.41 -20.13 -6.01
C ALA A 490 9.00 -20.63 -5.68
N VAL A 491 8.07 -20.38 -6.59
CA VAL A 491 6.68 -20.83 -6.49
C VAL A 491 6.21 -21.35 -7.83
N LYS A 492 5.34 -22.36 -7.77
CA LYS A 492 4.74 -22.99 -8.94
C LYS A 492 3.23 -23.12 -8.77
N VAL A 493 2.55 -23.30 -9.89
CA VAL A 493 1.16 -23.75 -9.90
C VAL A 493 1.15 -25.24 -9.54
N ALA A 494 0.35 -25.62 -8.56
CA ALA A 494 0.18 -27.02 -8.18
C ALA A 494 -0.60 -27.81 -9.25
N ASP A 495 -0.51 -29.13 -9.21
CA ASP A 495 -1.12 -30.04 -10.21
C ASP A 495 -2.64 -29.89 -10.35
N ASN A 496 -3.30 -29.30 -9.34
CA ASN A 496 -4.74 -29.01 -9.38
C ASN A 496 -5.11 -27.77 -10.20
N GLY A 497 -4.12 -27.06 -10.78
CA GLY A 497 -4.28 -25.87 -11.61
C GLY A 497 -4.70 -24.58 -10.88
N ARG A 498 -4.97 -24.65 -9.57
CA ARG A 498 -5.58 -23.55 -8.81
C ARG A 498 -4.71 -23.02 -7.67
N ASP A 499 -3.97 -23.89 -7.01
CA ASP A 499 -3.15 -23.51 -5.87
C ASP A 499 -1.77 -23.05 -6.34
N ILE A 500 -1.25 -21.99 -5.71
CA ILE A 500 0.16 -21.65 -5.76
C ILE A 500 0.83 -22.26 -4.55
N VAL A 501 1.91 -23.00 -4.79
CA VAL A 501 2.69 -23.67 -3.76
C VAL A 501 4.13 -23.23 -3.78
N ILE A 502 4.78 -23.26 -2.62
CA ILE A 502 6.23 -23.13 -2.53
C ILE A 502 6.87 -24.27 -3.31
N GLU A 503 7.75 -23.92 -4.23
CA GLU A 503 8.58 -24.87 -4.95
C GLU A 503 9.88 -25.05 -4.17
N GLY A 504 10.08 -26.24 -3.61
CA GLY A 504 11.32 -26.60 -2.94
C GLY A 504 12.50 -26.50 -3.90
N GLY A 505 13.66 -26.12 -3.39
CA GLY A 505 14.88 -25.90 -4.17
C GLY A 505 16.03 -25.44 -3.28
N ILE A 506 16.94 -24.66 -3.86
CA ILE A 506 18.03 -23.98 -3.15
C ILE A 506 17.72 -22.49 -3.09
N SER A 507 17.88 -21.86 -1.93
CA SER A 507 17.88 -20.40 -1.80
C SER A 507 18.73 -19.96 -0.64
N LEU A 508 19.50 -18.90 -0.85
CA LEU A 508 20.36 -18.31 0.17
C LEU A 508 19.65 -17.18 0.92
N PRO A 509 19.98 -16.94 2.21
CA PRO A 509 19.39 -15.86 3.01
C PRO A 509 19.85 -14.50 2.52
N THR A 510 19.01 -13.48 2.69
CA THR A 510 19.37 -12.10 2.34
C THR A 510 20.55 -11.58 3.17
N ASN A 511 20.68 -12.03 4.43
CA ASN A 511 21.78 -11.67 5.33
C ASN A 511 22.39 -12.92 5.96
N LEU A 512 23.69 -12.91 6.20
CA LEU A 512 24.37 -13.95 6.96
C LEU A 512 24.15 -13.76 8.47
N LEU A 513 24.20 -14.87 9.21
CA LEU A 513 24.22 -14.84 10.68
C LEU A 513 25.66 -14.64 11.15
N VAL A 514 25.89 -13.61 11.95
CA VAL A 514 27.22 -13.34 12.56
C VAL A 514 27.50 -14.38 13.62
N LYS A 515 28.73 -14.89 13.66
CA LYS A 515 29.19 -15.76 14.73
C LYS A 515 29.70 -14.93 15.91
N ASP A 516 29.10 -15.11 17.08
CA ASP A 516 29.41 -14.33 18.28
C ASP A 516 30.90 -14.41 18.64
N GLY A 517 31.52 -13.23 18.80
CA GLY A 517 32.92 -13.10 19.20
C GLY A 517 33.95 -13.45 18.12
N GLN A 518 33.54 -13.64 16.86
CA GLN A 518 34.44 -13.89 15.73
C GLN A 518 34.18 -12.90 14.59
N ASP A 519 35.10 -11.95 14.42
CA ASP A 519 35.05 -11.01 13.31
C ASP A 519 35.17 -11.73 11.96
N ASN A 520 34.39 -11.29 10.98
CA ASN A 520 34.34 -11.85 9.63
C ASN A 520 33.89 -13.31 9.51
N THR A 521 33.39 -13.94 10.58
CA THR A 521 32.88 -15.31 10.56
C THR A 521 31.35 -15.34 10.56
N TYR A 522 30.76 -16.17 9.69
CA TYR A 522 29.32 -16.21 9.48
C TYR A 522 28.76 -17.61 9.18
N ASN A 523 27.45 -17.79 9.39
CA ASN A 523 26.71 -18.99 8.99
C ASN A 523 25.48 -18.62 8.14
N LEU A 524 24.99 -19.57 7.34
CA LEU A 524 23.78 -19.41 6.53
C LEU A 524 22.48 -19.64 7.31
N GLY A 525 22.53 -20.30 8.47
CA GLY A 525 21.34 -20.79 9.17
C GLY A 525 20.63 -21.90 8.39
N GLN A 526 19.37 -22.21 8.74
CA GLN A 526 18.58 -23.30 8.13
C GLN A 526 17.69 -22.85 6.97
N GLY A 527 17.21 -23.81 6.19
CA GLY A 527 16.24 -23.67 5.11
C GLY A 527 16.85 -23.31 3.75
N ASN A 528 18.15 -23.49 3.55
CA ASN A 528 18.83 -23.21 2.29
C ASN A 528 18.56 -24.26 1.22
N VAL A 529 18.44 -25.54 1.60
CA VAL A 529 18.15 -26.67 0.71
C VAL A 529 16.89 -27.38 1.18
N THR A 530 15.92 -27.58 0.29
CA THR A 530 14.61 -28.16 0.64
C THR A 530 14.19 -29.34 -0.23
N ILE A 531 15.07 -29.79 -1.12
CA ILE A 531 14.84 -30.95 -1.99
C ILE A 531 16.07 -31.87 -1.99
N PRO A 532 15.90 -33.16 -2.32
CA PRO A 532 17.03 -34.06 -2.47
C PRO A 532 17.82 -33.80 -3.76
N GLY A 533 19.07 -34.25 -3.76
CA GLY A 533 19.94 -34.32 -4.95
C GLY A 533 20.90 -35.50 -4.86
N THR A 534 21.82 -35.63 -5.81
CA THR A 534 22.84 -36.69 -5.82
C THR A 534 24.23 -36.13 -5.54
N ILE A 535 24.48 -34.91 -6.01
CA ILE A 535 25.76 -34.21 -5.85
C ILE A 535 25.48 -32.85 -5.24
N PHE A 536 26.25 -32.50 -4.23
CA PHE A 536 26.11 -31.28 -3.45
C PHE A 536 27.47 -30.58 -3.35
N SER A 537 27.52 -29.28 -3.66
CA SER A 537 28.78 -28.52 -3.65
C SER A 537 28.61 -27.12 -3.09
N VAL A 538 29.65 -26.64 -2.43
CA VAL A 538 29.69 -25.33 -1.75
C VAL A 538 30.93 -24.58 -2.20
N PHE A 539 30.74 -23.31 -2.53
CA PHE A 539 31.77 -22.37 -2.95
C PHE A 539 31.72 -21.12 -2.08
N ALA A 540 32.89 -20.55 -1.82
CA ALA A 540 33.05 -19.23 -1.20
C ALA A 540 34.08 -18.42 -2.01
N GLU A 541 33.68 -17.87 -3.15
CA GLU A 541 34.52 -16.98 -3.95
C GLU A 541 34.81 -15.68 -3.16
N ASP A 542 36.03 -15.15 -3.30
CA ASP A 542 36.59 -14.03 -2.53
C ASP A 542 36.64 -14.16 -0.98
N GLY A 543 36.14 -15.25 -0.41
CA GLY A 543 36.25 -15.61 1.02
C GLY A 543 36.96 -16.96 1.28
N TYR A 544 36.51 -17.71 2.27
CA TYR A 544 36.77 -19.16 2.44
C TYR A 544 35.80 -19.70 3.49
N PHE A 545 35.81 -21.00 3.74
CA PHE A 545 35.07 -21.59 4.86
C PHE A 545 35.85 -22.72 5.54
N ASN A 546 35.58 -22.98 6.81
CA ASN A 546 35.99 -24.22 7.47
C ASN A 546 34.77 -25.09 7.78
N LEU A 547 35.05 -26.37 8.00
CA LEU A 547 34.07 -27.37 8.35
C LEU A 547 34.12 -27.62 9.85
N THR A 548 32.98 -27.59 10.53
CA THR A 548 32.88 -28.11 11.91
C THR A 548 32.47 -29.58 11.93
N GLU A 549 31.88 -30.06 10.83
CA GLU A 549 31.50 -31.45 10.62
C GLU A 549 31.97 -31.90 9.24
N ILE A 550 32.35 -33.18 9.12
CA ILE A 550 32.86 -33.75 7.86
C ILE A 550 31.94 -34.83 7.27
N VAL A 551 30.88 -35.18 7.99
CA VAL A 551 29.90 -36.20 7.58
C VAL A 551 28.57 -35.50 7.31
N VAL A 552 28.09 -35.55 6.07
CA VAL A 552 26.74 -35.07 5.70
C VAL A 552 25.68 -36.10 6.09
N ALA A 553 25.91 -37.37 5.72
CA ALA A 553 25.10 -38.54 6.09
C ALA A 553 25.90 -39.81 5.81
N ASN A 554 25.49 -40.96 6.37
CA ASN A 554 26.23 -42.23 6.24
C ASN A 554 26.44 -42.70 4.80
N ASN A 555 25.56 -42.34 3.86
CA ASN A 555 25.62 -42.70 2.45
C ASN A 555 26.25 -41.61 1.56
N VAL A 556 26.72 -40.51 2.14
CA VAL A 556 27.25 -39.35 1.41
C VAL A 556 28.75 -39.25 1.65
N HIS A 557 29.54 -39.32 0.59
CA HIS A 557 31.00 -39.25 0.68
C HIS A 557 31.50 -37.88 0.25
N PHE A 558 32.53 -37.40 0.95
CA PHE A 558 33.32 -36.27 0.47
C PHE A 558 34.04 -36.72 -0.79
N ASP A 559 33.80 -36.00 -1.88
CA ASP A 559 34.35 -36.33 -3.19
C ASP A 559 35.67 -35.58 -3.38
N MET A 560 35.65 -34.27 -3.19
CA MET A 560 36.84 -33.44 -3.29
C MET A 560 36.65 -32.06 -2.64
N GLY A 561 37.76 -31.36 -2.39
CA GLY A 561 37.75 -29.95 -2.03
C GLY A 561 39.06 -29.23 -2.36
N ILE A 562 38.99 -27.90 -2.46
CA ILE A 562 40.14 -27.01 -2.70
C ILE A 562 40.44 -26.27 -1.41
N PRO A 563 41.51 -26.63 -0.69
CA PRO A 563 41.93 -25.86 0.47
C PRO A 563 42.53 -24.51 0.06
N VAL A 564 42.61 -23.58 1.00
CA VAL A 564 43.33 -22.31 0.86
C VAL A 564 44.38 -22.17 1.97
N ASP A 565 45.47 -21.44 1.69
CA ASP A 565 46.43 -21.04 2.71
C ASP A 565 45.93 -19.87 3.56
N ASN A 566 46.74 -19.44 4.52
CA ASN A 566 46.45 -18.30 5.41
C ASN A 566 46.33 -16.94 4.71
N ARG A 567 46.57 -16.86 3.40
CA ARG A 567 46.38 -15.66 2.56
C ARG A 567 45.18 -15.83 1.61
N GLY A 568 44.41 -16.91 1.76
CA GLY A 568 43.29 -17.22 0.88
C GLY A 568 43.68 -17.79 -0.48
N LYS A 569 44.96 -18.15 -0.68
CA LYS A 569 45.44 -18.73 -1.95
C LYS A 569 45.10 -20.21 -2.02
N GLU A 570 44.42 -20.61 -3.08
CA GLU A 570 44.09 -22.01 -3.37
C GLU A 570 45.33 -22.92 -3.35
N GLN A 571 45.13 -24.11 -2.80
CA GLN A 571 46.12 -25.18 -2.66
C GLN A 571 45.72 -26.38 -3.54
N GLN A 572 46.52 -27.45 -3.48
CA GLN A 572 46.18 -28.71 -4.16
C GLN A 572 44.89 -29.31 -3.61
N PHE A 573 44.13 -29.98 -4.49
CA PHE A 573 42.93 -30.68 -4.08
C PHE A 573 43.19 -31.71 -3.01
N VAL A 574 42.15 -31.93 -2.20
CA VAL A 574 42.09 -33.01 -1.24
C VAL A 574 40.87 -33.88 -1.53
N TYR A 575 40.99 -35.16 -1.22
CA TYR A 575 39.95 -36.17 -1.38
C TYR A 575 39.40 -36.66 -0.04
N GLU A 576 39.81 -36.01 1.04
CA GLU A 576 39.32 -36.23 2.39
C GLU A 576 39.01 -34.86 3.00
N ALA A 577 37.89 -34.78 3.70
CA ALA A 577 37.50 -33.59 4.45
C ALA A 577 38.30 -33.52 5.76
N ASP A 578 38.67 -32.31 6.16
CA ASP A 578 39.50 -32.04 7.32
C ASP A 578 39.02 -30.76 8.01
N THR A 579 38.68 -30.85 9.29
CA THR A 579 38.19 -29.70 10.08
C THR A 579 39.28 -28.66 10.36
N GLU A 580 40.56 -29.01 10.20
CA GLU A 580 41.69 -28.11 10.39
C GLU A 580 42.04 -27.29 9.13
N LYS A 581 41.37 -27.56 8.00
CA LYS A 581 41.60 -26.86 6.72
C LYS A 581 40.55 -25.80 6.44
N PHE A 582 40.98 -24.76 5.73
CA PHE A 582 40.12 -23.76 5.12
C PHE A 582 39.91 -24.12 3.66
N TYR A 583 38.69 -23.99 3.15
CA TYR A 583 38.29 -24.41 1.82
C TYR A 583 37.72 -23.23 1.02
N ARG A 584 38.03 -23.23 -0.28
CA ARG A 584 37.33 -22.45 -1.30
C ARG A 584 36.11 -23.19 -1.83
N TYR A 585 36.26 -24.51 -1.93
CA TYR A 585 35.34 -25.41 -2.62
C TYR A 585 35.32 -26.76 -1.90
N ILE A 586 34.12 -27.34 -1.79
CA ILE A 586 33.92 -28.74 -1.42
C ILE A 586 32.81 -29.36 -2.25
N GLN A 587 32.88 -30.66 -2.44
CA GLN A 587 31.91 -31.47 -3.16
C GLN A 587 31.65 -32.78 -2.43
N PHE A 588 30.38 -33.17 -2.40
CA PHE A 588 29.90 -34.43 -1.90
C PHE A 588 29.07 -35.14 -2.94
N THR A 589 29.13 -36.46 -2.96
CA THR A 589 28.33 -37.31 -3.83
C THR A 589 27.68 -38.41 -2.98
N SER A 590 26.45 -38.78 -3.31
CA SER A 590 25.79 -39.93 -2.66
C SER A 590 26.30 -41.24 -3.26
N THR A 591 26.50 -42.25 -2.40
CA THR A 591 26.77 -43.64 -2.78
C THR A 591 25.49 -44.45 -3.03
N GLN A 592 24.31 -43.92 -2.67
CA GLN A 592 23.00 -44.58 -2.87
C GLN A 592 22.05 -43.83 -3.81
N GLY A 593 22.42 -42.63 -4.23
CA GLY A 593 21.77 -41.87 -5.31
C GLY A 593 21.03 -40.64 -4.80
N GLU A 594 20.97 -40.49 -3.48
CA GLU A 594 20.26 -39.43 -2.79
C GLU A 594 21.06 -38.86 -1.61
N ILE A 595 21.12 -37.54 -1.57
CA ILE A 595 21.44 -36.66 -0.44
C ILE A 595 20.10 -36.00 -0.12
N SER A 596 19.55 -36.23 1.08
CA SER A 596 18.28 -35.61 1.45
C SER A 596 18.45 -34.09 1.58
N GLY A 597 17.38 -33.34 1.27
CA GLY A 597 17.43 -31.87 1.40
C GLY A 597 17.76 -31.43 2.83
N GLN A 598 17.23 -32.15 3.83
CA GLN A 598 17.51 -31.89 5.25
C GLN A 598 18.99 -32.12 5.58
N ALA A 599 19.59 -33.24 5.16
CA ALA A 599 20.99 -33.53 5.45
C ALA A 599 21.94 -32.51 4.80
N ALA A 600 21.65 -32.10 3.56
CA ALA A 600 22.41 -31.04 2.90
C ALA A 600 22.27 -29.68 3.61
N ASP A 601 21.07 -29.36 4.09
CA ASP A 601 20.79 -28.11 4.79
C ASP A 601 21.42 -28.04 6.19
N ASP A 602 21.32 -29.12 6.96
CA ASP A 602 21.96 -29.25 8.28
C ASP A 602 23.48 -29.13 8.15
N PHE A 603 24.05 -29.75 7.10
CA PHE A 603 25.46 -29.61 6.81
C PHE A 603 25.84 -28.17 6.42
N LEU A 604 25.03 -27.46 5.62
CA LEU A 604 25.27 -26.04 5.32
C LEU A 604 25.25 -25.16 6.57
N GLN A 605 24.41 -25.49 7.53
CA GLN A 605 24.33 -24.78 8.80
C GLN A 605 25.63 -24.91 9.60
N SER A 606 26.36 -26.03 9.48
CA SER A 606 27.61 -26.29 10.19
C SER A 606 28.85 -25.64 9.53
N ILE A 607 28.73 -25.15 8.30
CA ILE A 607 29.83 -24.44 7.61
C ILE A 607 30.00 -23.02 8.17
N GLU A 608 31.24 -22.66 8.47
CA GLU A 608 31.64 -21.34 8.92
C GLU A 608 32.33 -20.60 7.78
N PHE A 609 31.67 -19.57 7.25
CA PHE A 609 32.17 -18.74 6.15
C PHE A 609 32.95 -17.54 6.67
N HIS A 610 34.05 -17.22 6.01
CA HIS A 610 34.99 -16.18 6.39
C HIS A 610 35.21 -15.17 5.27
N LYS A 611 35.04 -13.89 5.57
CA LYS A 611 35.45 -12.80 4.67
C LYS A 611 36.95 -12.50 4.83
N ILE A 612 37.60 -12.16 3.72
CA ILE A 612 39.01 -11.73 3.71
C ILE A 612 39.06 -10.20 3.75
N ASP A 613 39.73 -9.62 4.76
CA ASP A 613 39.93 -8.17 4.90
C ASP A 613 38.64 -7.33 4.79
N ASN A 614 37.52 -7.82 5.35
CA ASN A 614 36.18 -7.22 5.25
C ASN A 614 35.67 -7.05 3.80
N LYS A 615 36.24 -7.75 2.82
CA LYS A 615 35.74 -7.72 1.44
C LYS A 615 34.48 -8.58 1.30
N PRO A 616 33.63 -8.30 0.31
CA PRO A 616 32.47 -9.13 0.02
C PRO A 616 32.87 -10.58 -0.24
N ILE A 617 32.02 -11.51 0.17
CA ILE A 617 32.14 -12.95 -0.12
C ILE A 617 30.99 -13.37 -1.02
N ASN A 618 31.28 -14.12 -2.08
CA ASN A 618 30.25 -14.74 -2.91
C ASN A 618 30.12 -16.21 -2.52
N ILE A 619 28.95 -16.57 -1.98
CA ILE A 619 28.65 -17.96 -1.62
C ILE A 619 27.77 -18.54 -2.71
N ARG A 620 28.16 -19.70 -3.21
CA ARG A 620 27.39 -20.46 -4.19
C ARG A 620 27.23 -21.89 -3.78
N ILE A 621 26.01 -22.40 -3.91
CA ILE A 621 25.64 -23.78 -3.62
C ILE A 621 25.10 -24.38 -4.91
N ASN A 622 25.59 -25.56 -5.31
CA ASN A 622 24.95 -26.34 -6.37
C ASN A 622 24.41 -27.66 -5.81
N LEU A 623 23.25 -28.07 -6.32
CA LEU A 623 22.64 -29.37 -6.11
C LEU A 623 22.27 -29.95 -7.48
N GLU A 624 22.84 -31.10 -7.81
CA GLU A 624 22.61 -31.80 -9.07
C GLU A 624 21.99 -33.16 -8.81
N THR A 625 21.07 -33.57 -9.68
CA THR A 625 20.39 -34.87 -9.58
C THR A 625 20.71 -35.72 -10.80
N VAL A 626 21.48 -36.79 -10.61
CA VAL A 626 21.83 -37.75 -11.67
C VAL A 626 21.84 -39.17 -11.09
N PRO A 627 21.50 -40.22 -11.86
CA PRO A 627 21.71 -41.58 -11.41
C PRO A 627 23.19 -41.85 -11.08
N ILE A 628 23.46 -42.64 -10.04
CA ILE A 628 24.84 -43.12 -9.79
C ILE A 628 25.30 -44.03 -10.91
N THR A 629 24.42 -44.92 -11.37
CA THR A 629 24.68 -45.84 -12.47
C THR A 629 23.53 -45.73 -13.47
N GLY A 630 23.85 -45.65 -14.75
CA GLY A 630 22.86 -45.62 -15.83
C GLY A 630 23.54 -45.68 -17.19
N ASN A 631 22.85 -46.12 -18.25
CA ASN A 631 23.34 -46.05 -19.64
C ASN A 631 24.84 -46.39 -19.85
N GLY A 632 25.38 -47.39 -19.13
CA GLY A 632 26.78 -47.82 -19.23
C GLY A 632 27.81 -46.91 -18.56
N TYR A 633 27.43 -46.03 -17.63
CA TYR A 633 28.34 -45.25 -16.79
C TYR A 633 28.08 -45.48 -15.30
N THR A 634 29.12 -45.25 -14.49
CA THR A 634 29.07 -45.07 -13.04
C THR A 634 29.68 -43.71 -12.68
N LEU A 635 28.96 -42.90 -11.90
CA LEU A 635 29.42 -41.60 -11.40
C LEU A 635 30.69 -41.79 -10.55
N ASN A 636 31.64 -40.87 -10.70
CA ASN A 636 32.99 -40.89 -10.12
C ASN A 636 33.86 -42.09 -10.54
N THR A 637 33.46 -42.80 -11.59
CA THR A 637 34.26 -43.88 -12.20
C THR A 637 34.42 -43.67 -13.70
N ASP A 638 33.30 -43.53 -14.41
CA ASP A 638 33.26 -43.31 -15.86
C ASP A 638 32.94 -41.85 -16.20
N VAL A 639 32.08 -41.22 -15.40
CA VAL A 639 31.69 -39.82 -15.51
C VAL A 639 31.98 -39.12 -14.19
N PHE A 640 32.65 -37.98 -14.23
CA PHE A 640 33.06 -37.22 -13.05
C PHE A 640 32.37 -35.86 -13.06
N TYR A 641 32.09 -35.31 -11.89
CA TYR A 641 31.46 -33.99 -11.78
C TYR A 641 32.42 -32.99 -11.15
N LEU A 642 32.47 -31.80 -11.73
CA LEU A 642 33.14 -30.63 -11.16
C LEU A 642 32.37 -29.38 -11.58
N ASP A 643 31.97 -28.58 -10.60
CA ASP A 643 31.39 -27.25 -10.79
C ASP A 643 30.30 -27.15 -11.89
N GLY A 644 29.26 -27.95 -11.77
CA GLY A 644 28.14 -27.94 -12.71
C GLY A 644 28.46 -28.56 -14.08
N SER A 645 29.61 -29.20 -14.23
CA SER A 645 30.06 -29.82 -15.48
C SER A 645 30.36 -31.28 -15.23
N PHE A 646 29.99 -32.13 -16.18
CA PHE A 646 30.33 -33.56 -16.15
C PHE A 646 31.45 -33.84 -17.16
N TYR A 647 32.39 -34.68 -16.79
CA TYR A 647 33.55 -35.02 -17.59
C TYR A 647 33.60 -36.52 -17.81
N LYS A 648 33.91 -36.93 -19.04
CA LYS A 648 34.04 -38.33 -19.41
C LYS A 648 35.23 -38.50 -20.33
N LYS A 649 36.09 -39.47 -19.99
CA LYS A 649 37.18 -39.88 -20.87
C LYS A 649 36.69 -40.91 -21.89
N SER A 650 37.19 -40.84 -23.12
CA SER A 650 36.95 -41.87 -24.13
C SER A 650 37.58 -43.20 -23.73
N ALA A 651 37.19 -44.27 -24.42
CA ALA A 651 38.03 -45.47 -24.45
C ALA A 651 39.40 -45.14 -25.07
N LYS A 652 40.44 -45.90 -24.70
CA LYS A 652 41.75 -45.78 -25.32
C LYS A 652 41.65 -46.05 -26.82
N PHE A 653 42.30 -45.24 -27.63
CA PHE A 653 42.31 -45.40 -29.08
C PHE A 653 42.95 -46.74 -29.50
N ALA A 654 42.37 -47.36 -30.52
CA ALA A 654 42.96 -48.53 -31.17
C ALA A 654 44.22 -48.16 -31.97
N THR A 655 44.97 -49.16 -32.41
CA THR A 655 46.18 -48.99 -33.24
C THR A 655 45.89 -48.13 -34.47
N GLY A 656 46.51 -46.94 -34.57
CA GLY A 656 46.27 -45.95 -35.63
C GLY A 656 45.72 -44.59 -35.15
N GLY A 657 45.28 -44.48 -33.90
CA GLY A 657 44.86 -43.21 -33.28
C GLY A 657 43.51 -42.69 -33.78
N LYS A 658 43.11 -41.50 -33.30
CA LYS A 658 41.91 -40.77 -33.74
C LYS A 658 42.27 -39.30 -33.95
N SER A 659 41.89 -38.72 -35.08
CA SER A 659 42.13 -37.30 -35.35
C SER A 659 41.30 -36.40 -34.42
N TRP A 660 41.73 -35.16 -34.21
CA TRP A 660 40.97 -34.19 -33.41
C TRP A 660 39.54 -33.96 -33.97
N PRO A 661 39.32 -33.79 -35.30
CA PRO A 661 37.98 -33.69 -35.87
C PRO A 661 37.07 -34.88 -35.56
N GLU A 662 37.61 -36.10 -35.62
CA GLU A 662 36.86 -37.33 -35.31
C GLU A 662 36.50 -37.38 -33.82
N ALA A 663 37.47 -37.12 -32.93
CA ALA A 663 37.24 -37.05 -31.49
C ALA A 663 36.20 -35.98 -31.14
N TYR A 664 36.26 -34.84 -31.81
CA TYR A 664 35.31 -33.76 -31.65
C TYR A 664 33.89 -34.13 -32.07
N ASN A 665 33.74 -34.74 -33.25
CA ASN A 665 32.43 -35.20 -33.73
C ASN A 665 31.83 -36.28 -32.82
N GLU A 666 32.65 -37.15 -32.23
CA GLU A 666 32.17 -38.12 -31.25
C GLU A 666 31.80 -37.52 -29.90
N ALA A 667 32.55 -36.51 -29.43
CA ALA A 667 32.19 -35.78 -28.21
C ALA A 667 30.82 -35.10 -28.39
N LYS A 668 30.60 -34.45 -29.54
CA LYS A 668 29.32 -33.82 -29.92
C LYS A 668 28.19 -34.81 -30.22
N ALA A 669 28.47 -36.08 -30.42
CA ALA A 669 27.41 -37.08 -30.56
C ALA A 669 26.90 -37.57 -29.20
N GLN A 670 27.63 -37.27 -28.11
CA GLN A 670 27.30 -37.74 -26.78
C GLN A 670 26.41 -36.74 -26.04
N THR A 671 25.47 -37.26 -25.26
CA THR A 671 24.65 -36.49 -24.34
C THR A 671 24.71 -37.11 -22.95
N PHE A 672 24.72 -36.29 -21.90
CA PHE A 672 24.65 -36.74 -20.52
C PHE A 672 23.76 -35.81 -19.72
N ASN A 673 22.78 -36.37 -18.98
CA ASN A 673 21.82 -35.59 -18.20
C ASN A 673 21.18 -34.44 -19.02
N GLY A 674 20.79 -34.66 -20.28
CA GLY A 674 20.23 -33.62 -21.16
C GLY A 674 21.24 -32.60 -21.73
N LEU A 675 22.49 -32.65 -21.28
CA LEU A 675 23.57 -31.78 -21.74
C LEU A 675 24.28 -32.39 -22.96
N GLN A 676 24.64 -31.52 -23.89
CA GLN A 676 25.41 -31.85 -25.08
C GLN A 676 26.90 -31.93 -24.74
N GLY A 677 27.56 -33.02 -25.14
CA GLY A 677 29.00 -33.20 -24.97
C GLY A 677 29.80 -32.39 -25.98
N TYR A 678 31.02 -31.98 -25.60
CA TYR A 678 32.02 -31.37 -26.46
C TYR A 678 33.43 -31.68 -25.93
N LEU A 679 34.48 -31.41 -26.70
CA LEU A 679 35.84 -31.61 -26.21
C LEU A 679 36.14 -30.60 -25.09
N MET A 680 36.60 -31.11 -23.96
CA MET A 680 36.81 -30.36 -22.74
C MET A 680 37.59 -29.06 -22.94
N THR A 681 37.17 -28.03 -22.24
CA THR A 681 37.91 -26.76 -22.08
C THR A 681 38.61 -26.73 -20.72
N ILE A 682 39.64 -25.89 -20.55
CA ILE A 682 40.34 -25.74 -19.28
C ILE A 682 40.30 -24.26 -18.90
N THR A 683 39.47 -23.94 -17.94
CA THR A 683 39.11 -22.56 -17.57
C THR A 683 39.61 -22.16 -16.19
N SER A 684 40.14 -23.11 -15.41
CA SER A 684 40.71 -22.86 -14.09
C SER A 684 41.81 -23.85 -13.72
N ASP A 685 42.58 -23.50 -12.69
CA ASP A 685 43.62 -24.36 -12.13
C ASP A 685 43.04 -25.61 -11.48
N ALA A 686 41.90 -25.44 -10.81
CA ALA A 686 41.09 -26.51 -10.28
C ALA A 686 40.67 -27.49 -11.38
N GLU A 687 40.09 -27.02 -12.48
CA GLU A 687 39.67 -27.90 -13.58
C GLU A 687 40.84 -28.67 -14.19
N ASN A 688 41.97 -28.00 -14.42
CA ASN A 688 43.18 -28.61 -14.98
C ASN A 688 43.71 -29.75 -14.09
N LYS A 689 43.75 -29.53 -12.77
CA LYS A 689 44.21 -30.53 -11.81
C LYS A 689 43.26 -31.71 -11.68
N PHE A 690 41.95 -31.42 -11.62
CA PHE A 690 40.90 -32.43 -11.52
C PHE A 690 40.98 -33.47 -12.64
N VAL A 691 41.34 -33.04 -13.84
CA VAL A 691 41.51 -33.94 -14.99
C VAL A 691 42.58 -34.99 -14.72
N TYR A 692 43.76 -34.60 -14.26
CA TYR A 692 44.80 -35.56 -13.91
C TYR A 692 44.34 -36.46 -12.76
N ASP A 693 43.94 -35.85 -11.65
CA ASP A 693 43.78 -36.54 -10.39
C ASP A 693 42.56 -37.47 -10.34
N GLN A 694 41.46 -37.09 -10.99
CA GLN A 694 40.20 -37.86 -10.98
C GLN A 694 39.97 -38.63 -12.27
N ILE A 695 40.03 -37.98 -13.43
CA ILE A 695 39.69 -38.64 -14.71
C ILE A 695 40.69 -39.74 -15.06
N PHE A 696 41.96 -39.61 -14.64
CA PHE A 696 43.01 -40.61 -14.83
C PHE A 696 43.39 -41.38 -13.56
N LYS A 697 42.61 -41.26 -12.47
CA LYS A 697 42.88 -41.93 -11.19
C LYS A 697 43.10 -43.44 -11.35
N LYS A 698 42.28 -44.07 -12.20
CA LYS A 698 42.38 -45.50 -12.47
C LYS A 698 43.71 -45.86 -13.13
N GLU A 699 44.09 -45.19 -14.21
CA GLU A 699 45.35 -45.45 -14.91
C GLU A 699 46.57 -45.17 -14.02
N GLN A 700 46.50 -44.14 -13.17
CA GLN A 700 47.52 -43.89 -12.15
C GLN A 700 47.67 -45.07 -11.18
N SER A 701 46.55 -45.61 -10.69
CA SER A 701 46.56 -46.79 -9.80
C SER A 701 47.09 -48.06 -10.48
N GLU A 702 46.99 -48.13 -11.82
CA GLU A 702 47.56 -49.20 -12.66
C GLU A 702 49.05 -48.96 -12.99
N GLY A 703 49.68 -47.92 -12.42
CA GLY A 703 51.10 -47.60 -12.60
C GLY A 703 51.45 -46.95 -13.94
N LYS A 704 50.47 -46.37 -14.64
CA LYS A 704 50.72 -45.60 -15.87
C LYS A 704 51.36 -44.26 -15.56
N SER A 705 52.23 -43.81 -16.46
CA SER A 705 52.91 -42.52 -16.33
C SER A 705 52.04 -41.41 -16.96
N PRO A 706 52.26 -40.13 -16.59
CA PRO A 706 51.64 -38.99 -17.26
C PRO A 706 51.69 -39.06 -18.80
N ASP A 707 52.76 -39.62 -19.34
CA ASP A 707 53.00 -39.78 -20.77
C ASP A 707 51.97 -40.70 -21.46
N ASP A 708 51.26 -41.53 -20.69
CA ASP A 708 50.18 -42.40 -21.15
C ASP A 708 48.80 -41.69 -21.17
N PHE A 709 48.68 -40.45 -20.70
CA PHE A 709 47.39 -39.75 -20.52
C PHE A 709 47.07 -38.73 -21.62
N GLY A 710 47.91 -38.66 -22.65
CA GLY A 710 47.75 -37.70 -23.73
C GLY A 710 46.35 -37.73 -24.35
N SER A 711 45.68 -36.59 -24.40
CA SER A 711 44.26 -36.51 -24.76
C SER A 711 43.92 -35.31 -25.63
N TRP A 712 43.03 -35.47 -26.61
CA TRP A 712 42.46 -34.31 -27.30
C TRP A 712 41.55 -33.51 -26.37
N ILE A 713 41.71 -32.19 -26.42
CA ILE A 713 40.89 -31.17 -25.73
C ILE A 713 40.50 -30.05 -26.70
N GLY A 714 39.57 -29.19 -26.32
CA GLY A 714 38.73 -28.42 -27.25
C GLY A 714 39.33 -27.18 -27.91
N GLY A 715 40.60 -26.85 -27.76
CA GLY A 715 41.19 -25.64 -28.34
C GLY A 715 41.79 -25.84 -29.74
N THR A 716 41.85 -24.74 -30.50
CA THR A 716 42.43 -24.70 -31.84
C THR A 716 42.95 -23.30 -32.21
N ARG A 717 43.76 -23.24 -33.27
CA ARG A 717 44.11 -22.00 -34.00
C ARG A 717 43.40 -21.85 -35.35
N ILE A 718 42.52 -22.78 -35.71
CA ILE A 718 41.76 -22.72 -36.96
C ILE A 718 40.49 -21.92 -36.71
N THR A 719 40.26 -20.85 -37.47
CA THR A 719 38.95 -20.21 -37.54
C THR A 719 38.06 -21.00 -38.49
N PRO A 720 36.83 -21.38 -38.12
CA PRO A 720 35.89 -21.97 -39.06
C PRO A 720 35.24 -20.89 -39.94
N ARG A 721 34.92 -21.17 -41.22
CA ARG A 721 34.24 -20.21 -42.12
C ARG A 721 32.90 -19.68 -41.59
N ASN A 722 32.21 -20.48 -40.77
CA ASN A 722 30.89 -20.16 -40.21
C ASN A 722 30.95 -19.91 -38.68
N GLY A 723 32.12 -19.53 -38.16
CA GLY A 723 32.31 -19.22 -36.74
C GLY A 723 32.50 -20.46 -35.83
N TYR A 724 32.71 -20.21 -34.53
CA TYR A 724 32.96 -21.23 -33.52
C TYR A 724 31.66 -21.94 -33.06
N ASP A 725 30.83 -22.40 -34.00
CA ASP A 725 29.64 -23.22 -33.71
C ASP A 725 29.92 -24.70 -33.96
N ALA A 726 29.93 -25.48 -32.89
CA ALA A 726 30.17 -26.90 -32.91
C ALA A 726 29.38 -27.73 -33.94
N SER A 727 28.16 -27.33 -34.26
CA SER A 727 27.29 -28.01 -35.22
C SER A 727 27.69 -27.76 -36.69
N THR A 728 28.36 -26.64 -36.97
CA THR A 728 28.78 -26.22 -38.33
C THR A 728 30.14 -26.77 -38.74
N TRP A 729 30.85 -27.41 -37.80
CA TRP A 729 32.17 -27.99 -38.04
C TRP A 729 32.02 -29.32 -38.79
N GLY A 730 32.14 -29.27 -40.12
CA GLY A 730 32.19 -30.44 -40.99
C GLY A 730 33.61 -30.76 -41.48
N TYR A 731 34.05 -32.00 -41.26
CA TYR A 731 35.27 -32.56 -41.87
C TYR A 731 34.99 -32.93 -43.34
N ASP A 732 35.63 -32.28 -44.31
CA ASP A 732 35.52 -32.66 -45.73
C ASP A 732 36.65 -33.60 -46.13
N ALA A 733 36.36 -34.90 -46.11
CA ALA A 733 37.29 -35.95 -46.51
C ALA A 733 37.69 -35.93 -48.00
N LYS A 734 36.98 -35.20 -48.88
CA LYS A 734 37.18 -35.26 -50.35
C LYS A 734 38.31 -34.38 -50.89
N LEU A 735 38.94 -33.53 -50.07
CA LEU A 735 40.05 -32.65 -50.47
C LEU A 735 41.45 -33.27 -50.23
N ASN A 736 41.48 -34.56 -49.89
CA ASN A 736 42.65 -35.36 -49.49
C ASN A 736 43.77 -35.56 -50.54
N ASN A 737 43.63 -35.09 -51.78
CA ASN A 737 44.62 -35.37 -52.85
C ASN A 737 45.91 -34.50 -52.81
N ARG A 738 46.10 -33.62 -51.81
CA ARG A 738 47.32 -32.78 -51.68
C ARG A 738 47.84 -32.61 -50.24
N GLY A 739 47.47 -33.48 -49.31
CA GLY A 739 48.02 -33.48 -47.95
C GLY A 739 47.64 -32.26 -47.09
N LYS A 740 46.80 -31.34 -47.56
CA LYS A 740 46.22 -30.28 -46.73
C LYS A 740 44.90 -30.78 -46.14
N ALA A 741 44.82 -30.88 -44.81
CA ALA A 741 43.54 -30.97 -44.11
C ALA A 741 42.81 -29.63 -44.35
N THR A 742 41.94 -29.58 -45.36
CA THR A 742 41.06 -28.44 -45.57
C THR A 742 39.69 -28.83 -45.06
N TRP A 743 39.43 -28.53 -43.78
CA TRP A 743 38.16 -27.93 -43.40
C TRP A 743 37.81 -26.86 -44.44
N ASN A 744 36.55 -26.66 -44.83
CA ASN A 744 36.16 -25.59 -45.75
C ASN A 744 36.77 -24.25 -45.30
N SER A 745 37.95 -23.89 -45.81
CA SER A 745 39.02 -23.24 -45.04
C SER A 745 38.64 -21.88 -44.46
N GLY A 746 38.53 -21.78 -43.13
CA GLY A 746 38.79 -20.48 -42.51
C GLY A 746 40.29 -20.31 -42.26
N GLU A 747 40.67 -19.12 -41.82
CA GLU A 747 42.06 -18.70 -41.70
C GLU A 747 42.74 -19.34 -40.48
N VAL A 748 44.02 -19.72 -40.63
CA VAL A 748 44.86 -20.12 -39.50
C VAL A 748 45.25 -18.85 -38.76
N ASN A 749 44.83 -18.74 -37.50
CA ASN A 749 45.11 -17.57 -36.70
C ASN A 749 46.50 -17.63 -36.08
N ASP A 750 47.00 -16.44 -35.76
CA ASP A 750 48.12 -16.23 -34.83
C ASP A 750 47.60 -16.13 -33.39
N SER A 751 46.62 -16.94 -33.01
CA SER A 751 46.01 -16.98 -31.67
C SER A 751 45.38 -18.35 -31.44
N TRP A 752 45.19 -18.72 -30.17
CA TRP A 752 44.49 -19.94 -29.76
C TRP A 752 43.15 -19.60 -29.11
N ALA A 753 42.11 -20.29 -29.55
CA ALA A 753 40.76 -20.14 -29.04
C ALA A 753 40.09 -21.49 -28.79
N TRP A 754 39.10 -21.52 -27.91
CA TRP A 754 38.28 -22.72 -27.71
C TRP A 754 37.39 -22.94 -28.93
N ALA A 755 37.35 -24.17 -29.44
CA ALA A 755 36.56 -24.56 -30.60
C ALA A 755 35.07 -24.71 -30.29
N CYS A 756 34.74 -25.00 -29.04
CA CYS A 756 33.47 -25.62 -28.67
C CYS A 756 33.04 -25.36 -27.23
N GLY A 757 31.79 -25.73 -26.92
CA GLY A 757 31.19 -25.54 -25.61
C GLY A 757 30.87 -24.08 -25.31
N PRO A 758 30.57 -23.74 -24.04
CA PRO A 758 30.32 -22.36 -23.61
C PRO A 758 31.51 -21.42 -23.80
N GLU A 759 32.71 -21.94 -23.99
CA GLU A 759 33.90 -21.14 -24.24
C GLU A 759 34.19 -20.89 -25.72
N ALA A 760 33.38 -21.44 -26.64
CA ALA A 760 33.63 -21.39 -28.07
C ALA A 760 33.92 -19.96 -28.58
N GLY A 761 35.03 -19.81 -29.30
CA GLY A 761 35.52 -18.55 -29.85
C GLY A 761 36.28 -17.65 -28.88
N LYS A 762 36.29 -17.94 -27.57
CA LYS A 762 37.12 -17.21 -26.62
C LYS A 762 38.59 -17.52 -26.86
N ILE A 763 39.36 -16.48 -27.11
CA ILE A 763 40.82 -16.54 -27.25
C ILE A 763 41.41 -16.73 -25.85
N PHE A 764 42.23 -17.77 -25.65
CA PHE A 764 42.99 -17.97 -24.42
C PHE A 764 44.49 -17.68 -24.59
N TYR A 765 45.00 -17.71 -25.82
CA TYR A 765 46.28 -17.09 -26.18
C TYR A 765 46.16 -16.17 -27.39
N THR A 766 46.64 -14.95 -27.23
CA THR A 766 46.65 -13.91 -28.26
C THR A 766 47.73 -14.08 -29.32
N LYS A 767 48.67 -15.03 -29.10
CA LYS A 767 49.75 -15.40 -30.02
C LYS A 767 49.85 -16.91 -30.17
N ALA A 768 50.31 -17.38 -31.32
CA ALA A 768 50.58 -18.81 -31.54
C ALA A 768 52.05 -19.19 -31.28
N LYS A 769 52.92 -18.21 -30.99
CA LYS A 769 54.36 -18.41 -30.88
C LYS A 769 54.88 -18.03 -29.50
N TYR A 770 55.89 -18.77 -29.06
CA TYR A 770 56.59 -18.47 -27.83
C TYR A 770 57.61 -17.35 -28.10
N GLU A 771 57.58 -16.30 -27.28
CA GLU A 771 58.74 -15.44 -27.09
C GLU A 771 59.02 -15.29 -25.60
N LYS A 772 60.30 -15.40 -25.27
CA LYS A 772 60.79 -15.19 -23.92
C LYS A 772 60.42 -13.78 -23.46
N ASP A 773 59.93 -13.67 -22.22
CA ASP A 773 59.62 -12.40 -21.55
C ASP A 773 58.34 -11.65 -22.00
N LYS A 774 57.47 -12.23 -22.83
CA LYS A 774 56.21 -11.61 -23.25
C LYS A 774 54.98 -12.34 -22.71
N ASN A 775 53.92 -11.58 -22.41
CA ASN A 775 52.64 -12.15 -22.02
C ASN A 775 51.72 -12.27 -23.24
N TYR A 776 51.21 -13.49 -23.47
CA TYR A 776 50.27 -13.79 -24.55
C TYR A 776 48.94 -14.32 -24.06
N ARG A 777 48.80 -14.59 -22.76
CA ARG A 777 47.54 -15.04 -22.19
C ARG A 777 46.50 -13.95 -22.41
N ALA A 778 45.34 -14.36 -22.89
CA ALA A 778 44.24 -13.42 -23.01
C ALA A 778 43.80 -12.96 -21.61
N SER A 779 43.46 -11.68 -21.50
CA SER A 779 43.02 -11.10 -20.23
C SER A 779 41.82 -11.87 -19.67
N GLY A 780 41.89 -12.23 -18.38
CA GLY A 780 40.83 -12.99 -17.69
C GLY A 780 40.75 -14.48 -18.03
N MET A 781 41.61 -15.01 -18.90
CA MET A 781 41.65 -16.43 -19.21
C MET A 781 42.67 -17.15 -18.33
N TYR A 782 42.36 -18.40 -17.97
CA TYR A 782 43.31 -19.28 -17.30
C TYR A 782 44.35 -19.84 -18.28
N SER A 783 45.59 -19.91 -17.82
CA SER A 783 46.66 -20.70 -18.43
C SER A 783 47.78 -20.91 -17.42
N SER A 784 48.06 -22.16 -17.05
CA SER A 784 49.27 -22.54 -16.30
C SER A 784 50.42 -22.98 -17.22
N TRP A 785 50.24 -22.78 -18.52
CA TRP A 785 51.06 -23.38 -19.58
C TRP A 785 51.89 -22.33 -20.31
N SER A 786 51.74 -21.05 -19.91
CA SER A 786 52.52 -19.96 -20.47
C SER A 786 53.91 -19.90 -19.87
N ASN A 787 54.69 -18.90 -20.26
CA ASN A 787 56.04 -18.74 -19.72
C ASN A 787 56.02 -18.36 -18.24
N GLU A 788 57.11 -18.70 -17.54
CA GLU A 788 57.28 -18.51 -16.10
C GLU A 788 56.88 -17.10 -15.60
N LYS A 789 57.16 -16.05 -16.38
CA LYS A 789 56.80 -14.67 -16.01
C LYS A 789 55.29 -14.43 -16.04
N ASP A 790 54.58 -14.94 -17.05
CA ASP A 790 53.12 -14.83 -17.08
C ASP A 790 52.48 -15.60 -15.92
N CYS A 791 52.93 -16.83 -15.67
CA CYS A 791 52.42 -17.63 -14.55
C CYS A 791 52.65 -16.91 -13.20
N ALA A 792 53.87 -16.40 -12.97
CA ALA A 792 54.21 -15.66 -11.75
C ALA A 792 53.41 -14.36 -11.58
N LEU A 793 53.20 -13.58 -12.64
CA LEU A 793 52.40 -12.34 -12.62
C LEU A 793 50.95 -12.58 -12.18
N ASN A 794 50.46 -13.81 -12.35
CA ASN A 794 49.05 -14.14 -12.14
C ASN A 794 48.84 -15.18 -11.04
N GLY A 795 49.90 -15.45 -10.26
CA GLY A 795 49.84 -16.35 -9.11
C GLY A 795 49.64 -17.83 -9.47
N ILE A 796 49.79 -18.19 -10.74
CA ILE A 796 49.61 -19.55 -11.26
C ILE A 796 50.92 -20.33 -11.06
N GLU A 797 50.81 -21.57 -10.57
CA GLU A 797 51.97 -22.44 -10.39
C GLU A 797 52.52 -22.89 -11.75
N TYR A 798 53.82 -22.71 -11.95
CA TYR A 798 54.49 -23.08 -13.19
C TYR A 798 54.99 -24.53 -13.09
N TYR A 799 54.26 -25.46 -13.71
CA TYR A 799 54.46 -26.90 -13.50
C TYR A 799 55.67 -27.49 -14.25
N TYR A 800 55.99 -27.03 -15.46
CA TYR A 800 57.08 -27.59 -16.27
C TYR A 800 57.91 -26.53 -16.98
N LYS A 801 59.15 -26.36 -16.49
CA LYS A 801 60.14 -25.39 -17.02
C LYS A 801 60.58 -25.60 -18.47
N ASP A 802 60.43 -26.82 -18.96
CA ASP A 802 60.90 -27.25 -20.28
C ASP A 802 59.76 -27.28 -21.33
N ASP A 803 58.50 -27.06 -20.89
CA ASP A 803 57.28 -27.16 -21.70
C ASP A 803 56.55 -25.82 -21.69
N VAL A 804 57.00 -24.91 -22.55
CA VAL A 804 56.39 -23.58 -22.67
C VAL A 804 55.40 -23.60 -23.82
N GLU A 805 54.19 -23.10 -23.62
CA GLU A 805 53.19 -22.95 -24.66
C GLU A 805 52.61 -21.52 -24.70
N PRO A 806 52.14 -21.03 -25.86
CA PRO A 806 52.17 -21.66 -27.17
C PRO A 806 53.59 -21.61 -27.77
N ASN A 807 54.13 -22.68 -28.38
CA ASN A 807 55.50 -22.70 -28.91
C ASN A 807 55.67 -22.96 -30.42
N ASN A 808 54.56 -23.00 -31.18
CA ASN A 808 54.53 -23.29 -32.62
C ASN A 808 55.70 -22.67 -33.40
N GLY A 809 56.60 -23.52 -33.91
CA GLY A 809 57.83 -23.11 -34.59
C GLY A 809 57.55 -22.23 -35.84
N GLY A 810 58.49 -21.33 -36.18
CA GLY A 810 58.36 -20.35 -37.26
C GLY A 810 58.24 -20.88 -38.70
N ASN A 811 57.88 -22.15 -38.92
CA ASN A 811 57.75 -22.72 -40.26
C ASN A 811 56.47 -22.24 -40.97
N PRO A 812 56.53 -21.97 -42.29
CA PRO A 812 55.34 -21.70 -43.09
C PRO A 812 54.36 -22.87 -42.99
N ILE A 813 53.06 -22.59 -43.16
CA ILE A 813 51.94 -23.56 -43.12
C ILE A 813 52.23 -24.75 -44.04
N THR A 814 52.90 -25.78 -43.52
CA THR A 814 53.09 -27.08 -44.17
C THR A 814 52.01 -28.03 -43.66
N THR A 815 51.92 -29.19 -44.29
CA THR A 815 50.95 -30.24 -43.98
C THR A 815 51.15 -30.93 -42.64
N ASP A 816 52.14 -30.50 -41.85
CA ASP A 816 52.61 -31.14 -40.62
C ASP A 816 52.54 -30.18 -39.40
N ALA A 817 51.78 -29.10 -39.50
CA ALA A 817 51.69 -28.07 -38.45
C ALA A 817 50.71 -28.45 -37.32
N GLU A 818 51.01 -27.95 -36.12
CA GLU A 818 50.20 -28.13 -34.91
C GLU A 818 49.04 -27.13 -34.91
N TYR A 819 47.81 -27.64 -34.85
CA TYR A 819 46.59 -26.85 -35.01
C TYR A 819 45.60 -27.01 -33.86
N TYR A 820 45.79 -28.01 -33.01
CA TYR A 820 44.81 -28.45 -32.03
C TYR A 820 45.45 -28.60 -30.67
N THR A 821 44.67 -28.48 -29.60
CA THR A 821 45.20 -28.62 -28.24
C THR A 821 45.17 -30.09 -27.78
N GLN A 822 46.27 -30.55 -27.20
CA GLN A 822 46.40 -31.83 -26.52
C GLN A 822 46.68 -31.62 -25.04
N TYR A 823 45.97 -32.29 -24.14
CA TYR A 823 46.35 -32.43 -22.74
C TYR A 823 47.46 -33.47 -22.61
N THR A 824 48.54 -33.19 -21.86
CA THR A 824 49.76 -34.04 -21.83
C THR A 824 49.86 -34.94 -20.61
N GLY A 825 48.87 -34.89 -19.72
CA GLY A 825 48.94 -35.61 -18.44
C GLY A 825 49.79 -34.93 -17.37
N ARG A 826 50.35 -33.74 -17.60
CA ARG A 826 51.25 -33.06 -16.63
C ARG A 826 50.73 -31.68 -16.18
N TYR A 827 49.41 -31.50 -16.09
CA TYR A 827 48.76 -30.19 -15.84
C TYR A 827 49.09 -29.12 -16.89
N VAL A 828 49.57 -29.54 -18.05
CA VAL A 828 49.86 -28.67 -19.19
C VAL A 828 49.19 -29.25 -20.42
N TRP A 829 48.94 -28.37 -21.39
CA TRP A 829 48.60 -28.76 -22.75
C TRP A 829 49.86 -28.67 -23.65
N ASN A 830 49.74 -29.16 -24.87
CA ASN A 830 50.72 -29.04 -25.96
C ASN A 830 49.99 -28.78 -27.28
N ASP A 831 50.63 -28.09 -28.22
CA ASP A 831 50.09 -27.98 -29.58
C ASP A 831 50.27 -29.29 -30.35
N GLY A 832 49.15 -29.86 -30.79
CA GLY A 832 49.05 -31.18 -31.39
C GLY A 832 48.79 -31.14 -32.90
N HIS A 833 49.29 -32.16 -33.59
CA HIS A 833 49.23 -32.31 -35.05
C HIS A 833 48.62 -33.65 -35.47
N GLU A 834 47.86 -33.65 -36.58
CA GLU A 834 47.06 -34.79 -37.04
C GLU A 834 47.86 -35.97 -37.63
N LYS A 835 48.95 -35.76 -38.40
CA LYS A 835 49.73 -36.89 -38.97
C LYS A 835 50.67 -37.55 -37.95
N GLY A 836 50.74 -37.03 -36.73
CA GLY A 836 51.52 -37.61 -35.62
C GLY A 836 50.83 -38.79 -34.96
N ASN A 837 49.54 -39.01 -35.26
CA ASN A 837 48.64 -39.97 -34.59
C ASN A 837 48.94 -41.46 -34.81
N GLY A 838 50.14 -41.82 -35.26
CA GLY A 838 50.56 -43.22 -35.30
C GLY A 838 52.07 -43.48 -35.39
N TYR A 839 52.91 -42.46 -35.59
CA TYR A 839 54.33 -42.70 -35.94
C TYR A 839 55.29 -41.60 -35.49
N SER A 840 55.11 -40.99 -34.31
CA SER A 840 56.34 -40.62 -33.63
C SER A 840 56.98 -41.93 -33.17
N THR A 841 58.09 -42.30 -33.81
CA THR A 841 58.92 -43.44 -33.41
C THR A 841 59.53 -43.28 -32.02
N SER A 842 59.29 -42.16 -31.33
CA SER A 842 59.65 -42.00 -29.93
C SER A 842 58.50 -42.43 -29.04
N GLN A 843 58.71 -43.52 -28.30
CA GLN A 843 57.97 -43.78 -27.06
C GLN A 843 58.11 -42.54 -26.15
N GLY A 844 57.03 -41.77 -25.91
CA GLY A 844 57.11 -40.56 -25.09
C GLY A 844 55.82 -39.75 -25.01
N ARG A 845 55.82 -38.75 -24.12
CA ARG A 845 54.70 -37.90 -23.63
C ARG A 845 53.74 -37.24 -24.63
N TRP A 846 54.05 -37.24 -25.93
CA TRP A 846 53.26 -36.55 -26.95
C TRP A 846 52.23 -37.45 -27.64
N GLN A 847 52.14 -38.70 -27.24
CA GLN A 847 51.17 -39.63 -27.82
C GLN A 847 49.75 -39.32 -27.34
N ILE A 848 48.79 -39.38 -28.26
CA ILE A 848 47.39 -39.15 -27.96
C ILE A 848 46.68 -40.50 -27.89
N HIS A 849 46.14 -40.77 -26.71
CA HIS A 849 45.51 -42.02 -26.37
C HIS A 849 44.00 -41.90 -26.18
N TYR A 850 43.51 -40.69 -25.86
CA TYR A 850 42.12 -40.44 -25.51
C TYR A 850 41.62 -39.10 -26.05
N TYR A 851 40.33 -38.85 -25.85
CA TYR A 851 39.77 -37.50 -25.80
C TYR A 851 38.94 -37.36 -24.52
N ILE A 852 38.80 -36.12 -24.04
CA ILE A 852 38.00 -35.83 -22.85
C ILE A 852 36.77 -35.04 -23.29
N VAL A 853 35.60 -35.53 -22.91
CA VAL A 853 34.30 -34.91 -23.15
C VAL A 853 33.90 -34.13 -21.90
N GLU A 854 33.46 -32.90 -22.09
CA GLU A 854 32.80 -32.07 -21.08
C GLU A 854 31.32 -31.91 -21.46
N PHE A 855 30.44 -32.04 -20.47
CA PHE A 855 29.00 -31.82 -20.58
C PHE A 855 28.63 -30.68 -19.63
N ARG A 856 28.30 -29.51 -20.19
CA ARG A 856 27.94 -28.30 -19.44
C ARG A 856 26.75 -27.62 -20.11
N PRO A 857 25.89 -26.91 -19.37
CA PRO A 857 24.86 -26.10 -19.99
C PRO A 857 25.48 -24.95 -20.77
N TYR A 858 25.00 -24.75 -22.00
CA TYR A 858 25.30 -23.58 -22.80
C TYR A 858 24.21 -23.35 -23.85
N GLU A 859 24.15 -22.12 -24.34
CA GLU A 859 23.34 -21.76 -25.51
C GLU A 859 24.28 -21.68 -26.71
N ASN A 860 23.92 -22.39 -27.77
CA ASN A 860 24.65 -22.30 -29.02
C ASN A 860 24.32 -20.95 -29.68
N THR A 861 25.31 -20.07 -29.75
CA THR A 861 25.14 -18.69 -30.24
C THR A 861 24.77 -18.59 -31.72
N ALA A 862 24.97 -19.65 -32.50
CA ALA A 862 24.65 -19.68 -33.92
C ALA A 862 23.29 -20.32 -34.22
N THR A 863 22.88 -21.35 -33.48
CA THR A 863 21.58 -22.03 -33.68
C THR A 863 20.48 -21.53 -32.75
N GLY A 864 20.84 -20.89 -31.64
CA GLY A 864 19.92 -20.54 -30.54
C GLY A 864 19.45 -21.76 -29.72
N GLU A 865 19.98 -22.95 -29.98
CA GLU A 865 19.65 -24.15 -29.21
C GLU A 865 20.24 -24.06 -27.81
N ARG A 866 19.41 -24.33 -26.80
CA ARG A 866 19.78 -24.28 -25.40
C ARG A 866 19.89 -25.69 -24.84
N TYR A 867 21.10 -26.08 -24.45
CA TYR A 867 21.35 -27.36 -23.80
C TYR A 867 21.31 -27.17 -22.29
N VAL A 868 20.27 -27.70 -21.65
CA VAL A 868 20.06 -27.64 -20.20
C VAL A 868 19.93 -29.04 -19.64
N SER A 869 20.16 -29.19 -18.34
CA SER A 869 20.09 -30.50 -17.72
C SER A 869 18.68 -31.07 -17.79
N ALA A 870 18.55 -32.36 -18.11
CA ALA A 870 17.27 -33.07 -18.14
C ALA A 870 16.68 -33.21 -16.74
N ASN A 871 17.54 -33.48 -15.75
CA ASN A 871 17.18 -33.46 -14.33
C ASN A 871 17.50 -32.11 -13.70
N ARG A 872 16.99 -31.91 -12.48
CA ARG A 872 17.02 -30.65 -11.75
C ARG A 872 18.44 -30.27 -11.33
N ARG A 873 19.14 -29.50 -12.19
CA ARG A 873 20.28 -28.67 -11.78
C ARG A 873 19.74 -27.47 -11.03
N LEU A 874 20.05 -27.37 -9.74
CA LEU A 874 19.79 -26.17 -8.98
C LEU A 874 21.09 -25.52 -8.55
N TYR A 875 21.11 -24.20 -8.59
CA TYR A 875 22.14 -23.43 -7.95
C TYR A 875 21.51 -22.21 -7.28
N ALA A 876 22.15 -21.75 -6.21
CA ALA A 876 21.90 -20.44 -5.64
C ALA A 876 23.26 -19.78 -5.37
N ALA A 877 23.38 -18.52 -5.77
CA ALA A 877 24.59 -17.73 -5.54
C ALA A 877 24.19 -16.36 -5.00
N GLN A 878 24.91 -15.87 -4.01
CA GLN A 878 24.68 -14.56 -3.44
C GLN A 878 25.99 -13.94 -2.96
N THR A 879 26.20 -12.68 -3.32
CA THR A 879 27.28 -11.85 -2.77
C THR A 879 26.80 -11.19 -1.48
N TYR A 880 27.60 -11.32 -0.43
CA TYR A 880 27.38 -10.71 0.87
C TYR A 880 28.42 -9.63 1.11
N GLU A 881 27.95 -8.38 1.06
CA GLU A 881 28.73 -7.17 1.39
C GLU A 881 29.23 -7.19 2.83
#